data_AF-A0A6H5L2A7-F1
#
_entry.id   AF-A0A6H5L2A7-F1
#
_cell.length_a   1.000
_cell.length_b   1.000
_cell.length_c   1.000
_cell.angle_alpha   90.00
_cell.angle_beta   90.00
_cell.angle_gamma   90.00
#
_symmetry.space_group_name_H-M   'P 1'
#
loop_
_entity.id
_entity.type
_entity.pdbx_description
1 polymer ?
#
loop_
_entity_poly.entity_id
_entity_poly.type
_entity_poly.pdbx_seq_one_letter_code
_entity_poly.pdbx_strand_id
1 'polypeptide(L)'
;MSKSVAVMMYCCSWHYFIEVNPRIQVEHTVTEQVTQVDLVQTQIRIAAGATLKDLGLVQENVKVGGVAMQCRVTTEDPSQARSVSCTVNLSVYSGSVYLKPSRWEPIRYIKALYVLSVRSISDFKPDTGLIEVFRSPGGMGIRIDDGPGFQGANISPHYDSLLMKITANAPTRRVGLIKTQDVVDAEADSLPSHTGTKPFLLNVLKHPDFVDGTVNTSFIGENPHLLSPMRVSNRGQKMLKYIADVIVNGPDPSLGAVGGEPAIVDPTVPALDPMTDMPKKTEPSLRDIYVKACQRDGPEAFAKAVRSNEGLLITDTTWRDAHQSLLATRVRTIDLLNVAPATSVALRKAYSLECWGGATFDVSMRFLKECPWDRLAKIREAVPDIPFQMLLRGANAVGYTSYPDNVVFRFCEEAQKAGMDVFRVFDSLNYLENMRLGIDAVGAAGGIVEAAVCYTGDILDPSSEQYNLDYYLSFTRQLTDLGIHVLAIKDMAGLLKPEAATVLVSALRREFPDLPIHVHTHDTAGTGVASMIAAAHAGADAVDAAIDAMAGTTSQPSMGALASSLARSPLDTGLDMDEITKVNDYWEECRGLYAPFESGQKSGSADVYNHEMPGGQYTNLLFQSQQLGLSGRWPHIKRAYASANRLLGDIIKVTPSSKVVGDLAQFMVQNNLTEEAVIERGESLSFPGSVVEYFQGYLGIPPYGFPEPLRSKGKTLPNGKSCFDGRPGAEMPDYDFPKEMRQLVGEHGVAVTEQDLISHAQYPAVFKEFAKFREEHGDLSILDTRTFVSGMKTGQEISVEIEHGKVLFIKLMSVQEPDEEGSRSVTFELNGQPRVVRVKDKSVAGSITARGKADDSVIGSVGAPMPGVVVGIKVHPGETVKQGQPLLVLSAMKMETNVASPADGIVKALHVKEGDNIQGNDLVVEIDV
;
A
#
# COMPACT_ATOMS: atom_id res chain seq x y z
N MET A 1 9.34 -58.24 -32.82
CA MET A 1 9.84 -58.42 -31.44
C MET A 1 9.24 -57.32 -30.59
N SER A 2 8.39 -57.65 -29.61
CA SER A 2 7.77 -56.67 -28.71
C SER A 2 8.83 -56.06 -27.80
N LYS A 3 9.12 -54.77 -27.97
CA LYS A 3 10.02 -54.00 -27.11
C LYS A 3 9.21 -53.56 -25.90
N SER A 4 9.45 -54.18 -24.75
CA SER A 4 8.58 -54.13 -23.59
C SER A 4 9.36 -53.68 -22.38
N VAL A 5 8.98 -52.57 -21.74
CA VAL A 5 9.45 -52.26 -20.38
C VAL A 5 8.53 -52.95 -19.39
N ALA A 6 9.06 -53.85 -18.56
CA ALA A 6 8.31 -54.48 -17.47
C ALA A 6 8.35 -53.61 -16.22
N VAL A 7 7.18 -53.33 -15.63
CA VAL A 7 7.06 -52.62 -14.34
C VAL A 7 6.99 -53.64 -13.22
N MET A 8 7.80 -53.46 -12.17
CA MET A 8 7.83 -54.35 -11.00
C MET A 8 7.56 -53.57 -9.71
N MET A 9 6.69 -54.09 -8.84
CA MET A 9 6.49 -53.58 -7.47
C MET A 9 7.46 -54.29 -6.52
N TYR A 10 8.15 -53.53 -5.66
CA TYR A 10 9.03 -54.09 -4.63
C TYR A 10 8.33 -54.07 -3.27
N CYS A 11 8.20 -55.23 -2.63
CA CYS A 11 7.71 -55.33 -1.24
C CYS A 11 8.54 -56.37 -0.48
N CYS A 12 9.19 -55.96 0.61
CA CYS A 12 9.89 -56.85 1.54
C CYS A 12 10.79 -57.92 0.87
N SER A 13 11.64 -57.50 -0.07
CA SER A 13 12.58 -58.35 -0.86
C SER A 13 11.98 -59.11 -2.05
N TRP A 14 10.69 -58.96 -2.33
CA TRP A 14 10.00 -59.60 -3.46
C TRP A 14 9.70 -58.59 -4.58
N HIS A 15 9.69 -59.07 -5.82
CA HIS A 15 9.33 -58.30 -7.01
C HIS A 15 8.07 -58.89 -7.65
N TYR A 16 7.09 -58.04 -7.94
CA TYR A 16 5.83 -58.44 -8.57
C TYR A 16 5.68 -57.75 -9.91
N PHE A 17 5.54 -58.53 -10.99
CA PHE A 17 5.23 -57.99 -12.32
C PHE A 17 3.85 -57.32 -12.31
N ILE A 18 3.75 -56.11 -12.86
CA ILE A 18 2.50 -55.35 -12.96
C ILE A 18 2.05 -55.28 -14.42
N GLU A 19 2.90 -54.72 -15.29
CA GLU A 19 2.54 -54.44 -16.66
C GLU A 19 3.76 -54.38 -17.59
N VAL A 20 3.48 -54.35 -18.90
CA VAL A 20 4.44 -54.04 -19.95
C VAL A 20 4.00 -52.76 -20.67
N ASN A 21 4.92 -51.82 -20.80
CA ASN A 21 4.76 -50.66 -21.69
C ASN A 21 5.50 -50.93 -23.02
N PRO A 22 4.78 -51.20 -24.13
CA PRO A 22 5.41 -51.57 -25.40
C PRO A 22 5.86 -50.36 -26.24
N ARG A 23 6.33 -49.30 -25.58
CA ARG A 23 6.72 -48.02 -26.19
C ARG A 23 7.77 -47.30 -25.33
N ILE A 24 8.38 -46.25 -25.88
CA ILE A 24 9.22 -45.34 -25.07
C ILE A 24 8.37 -44.70 -23.97
N GLN A 25 8.96 -44.55 -22.79
CA GLN A 25 8.34 -43.87 -21.66
C GLN A 25 8.88 -42.45 -21.51
N VAL A 26 8.11 -41.57 -20.89
CA VAL A 26 8.45 -40.14 -20.76
C VAL A 26 9.73 -39.95 -19.93
N GLU A 27 9.94 -40.84 -18.97
CA GLU A 27 11.09 -40.94 -18.06
C GLU A 27 12.35 -41.59 -18.67
N HIS A 28 12.36 -41.93 -19.97
CA HIS A 28 13.52 -42.54 -20.62
C HIS A 28 14.82 -41.73 -20.43
N THR A 29 14.71 -40.40 -20.37
CA THR A 29 15.84 -39.48 -20.22
C THR A 29 16.67 -39.77 -18.98
N VAL A 30 16.08 -40.26 -17.88
CA VAL A 30 16.81 -40.65 -16.67
C VAL A 30 17.76 -41.81 -16.96
N THR A 31 17.30 -42.80 -17.74
CA THR A 31 18.11 -43.96 -18.13
C THR A 31 19.22 -43.54 -19.08
N GLU A 32 18.92 -42.67 -20.05
CA GLU A 32 19.94 -42.13 -20.96
C GLU A 32 21.03 -41.37 -20.20
N GLN A 33 20.65 -40.55 -19.21
CA GLN A 33 21.61 -39.77 -18.42
C GLN A 33 22.59 -40.64 -17.61
N VAL A 34 22.19 -41.80 -17.10
CA VAL A 34 23.11 -42.65 -16.32
C VAL A 34 23.81 -43.72 -17.14
N THR A 35 23.25 -44.10 -18.30
CA THR A 35 23.85 -45.14 -19.17
C THR A 35 24.62 -44.56 -20.33
N GLN A 36 24.39 -43.29 -20.67
CA GLN A 36 24.91 -42.61 -21.86
C GLN A 36 24.48 -43.29 -23.17
N VAL A 37 23.38 -44.05 -23.13
CA VAL A 37 22.76 -44.68 -24.31
C VAL A 37 21.57 -43.84 -24.75
N ASP A 38 21.58 -43.36 -25.99
CA ASP A 38 20.43 -42.70 -26.61
C ASP A 38 19.40 -43.76 -27.04
N LEU A 39 18.32 -43.87 -26.28
CA LEU A 39 17.27 -44.86 -26.45
C LEU A 39 16.39 -44.54 -27.65
N VAL A 40 16.15 -43.26 -27.96
CA VAL A 40 15.32 -42.85 -29.11
C VAL A 40 16.06 -43.15 -30.41
N GLN A 41 17.33 -42.75 -30.53
CA GLN A 41 18.17 -43.08 -31.68
C GLN A 41 18.32 -44.59 -31.83
N THR A 42 18.51 -45.32 -30.73
CA THR A 42 18.57 -46.79 -30.72
C THR A 42 17.27 -47.39 -31.27
N GLN A 43 16.10 -46.89 -30.86
CA GLN A 43 14.82 -47.36 -31.38
C GLN A 43 14.70 -47.19 -32.90
N ILE A 44 15.10 -46.02 -33.42
CA ILE A 44 15.10 -45.70 -34.85
C ILE A 44 16.06 -46.63 -35.61
N ARG A 45 17.30 -46.80 -35.13
CA ARG A 45 18.30 -47.65 -35.79
C ARG A 45 17.87 -49.12 -35.83
N ILE A 46 17.26 -49.62 -34.75
CA ILE A 46 16.70 -50.97 -34.73
C ILE A 46 15.53 -51.09 -35.72
N ALA A 47 14.67 -50.07 -35.81
CA ALA A 47 13.59 -50.06 -36.80
C ALA A 47 14.13 -50.06 -38.25
N ALA A 48 15.31 -49.46 -38.47
CA ALA A 48 16.03 -49.49 -39.74
C ALA A 48 16.81 -50.80 -40.00
N GLY A 49 16.70 -51.81 -39.12
CA GLY A 49 17.29 -53.14 -39.30
C GLY A 49 18.60 -53.39 -38.56
N ALA A 50 19.15 -52.42 -37.82
CA ALA A 50 20.33 -52.65 -36.98
C ALA A 50 20.02 -53.60 -35.82
N THR A 51 20.94 -54.49 -35.47
CA THR A 51 20.84 -55.29 -34.25
C THR A 51 21.45 -54.55 -33.05
N LEU A 52 21.09 -54.94 -31.82
CA LEU A 52 21.72 -54.37 -30.60
C LEU A 52 23.24 -54.56 -30.59
N LYS A 53 23.73 -55.66 -31.19
CA LYS A 53 25.16 -55.94 -31.31
C LYS A 53 25.85 -54.97 -32.26
N ASP A 54 25.21 -54.62 -33.38
CA ASP A 54 25.73 -53.62 -34.33
C ASP A 54 25.82 -52.22 -33.69
N LEU A 55 24.96 -51.95 -32.70
CA LEU A 55 24.97 -50.72 -31.91
C LEU A 55 25.92 -50.76 -30.70
N GLY A 56 26.63 -51.88 -30.47
CA GLY A 56 27.52 -52.06 -29.31
C GLY A 56 26.80 -52.24 -27.97
N LEU A 57 25.47 -52.37 -27.99
CA LEU A 57 24.60 -52.48 -26.82
C LEU A 57 24.44 -53.93 -26.37
N VAL A 58 25.55 -54.51 -25.92
CA VAL A 58 25.57 -55.81 -25.21
C VAL A 58 25.64 -55.57 -23.71
N GLN A 59 25.04 -56.47 -22.91
CA GLN A 59 24.85 -56.29 -21.46
C GLN A 59 26.16 -55.93 -20.73
N GLU A 60 27.29 -56.49 -21.15
CA GLU A 60 28.61 -56.27 -20.55
C GLU A 60 29.10 -54.82 -20.69
N ASN A 61 28.68 -54.13 -21.76
CA ASN A 61 29.08 -52.76 -22.10
C ASN A 61 28.18 -51.70 -21.44
N VAL A 62 26.98 -52.07 -21.01
CA VAL A 62 26.06 -51.12 -20.35
C VAL A 62 26.53 -50.88 -18.93
N LYS A 63 27.01 -49.66 -18.66
CA LYS A 63 27.43 -49.20 -17.33
C LYS A 63 26.44 -48.16 -16.83
N VAL A 64 26.17 -48.19 -15.52
CA VAL A 64 25.40 -47.14 -14.85
C VAL A 64 26.38 -46.26 -14.10
N GLY A 65 26.43 -44.98 -14.46
CA GLY A 65 27.26 -43.96 -13.83
C GLY A 65 26.41 -42.93 -13.12
N GLY A 66 26.64 -42.75 -11.81
CA GLY A 66 25.95 -41.74 -11.01
C GLY A 66 24.45 -42.01 -10.85
N VAL A 67 23.68 -40.93 -10.74
CA VAL A 67 22.22 -40.91 -10.59
C VAL A 67 21.63 -39.85 -11.51
N ALA A 68 20.37 -40.03 -11.88
CA ALA A 68 19.60 -38.98 -12.50
C ALA A 68 18.20 -38.89 -11.88
N MET A 69 17.64 -37.68 -11.85
CA MET A 69 16.29 -37.39 -11.34
C MET A 69 15.54 -36.60 -12.40
N GLN A 70 14.26 -36.91 -12.61
CA GLN A 70 13.39 -36.16 -13.51
C GLN A 70 12.26 -35.51 -12.72
N CYS A 71 12.02 -34.23 -12.96
CA CYS A 71 10.82 -33.51 -12.56
C CYS A 71 10.03 -33.10 -13.80
N ARG A 72 8.70 -33.07 -13.68
CA ARG A 72 7.80 -32.57 -14.72
C ARG A 72 7.16 -31.31 -14.19
N VAL A 73 7.39 -30.21 -14.89
CA VAL A 73 6.72 -28.95 -14.63
C VAL A 73 5.46 -28.94 -15.47
N THR A 74 4.32 -28.72 -14.81
CA THR A 74 2.99 -28.75 -15.42
C THR A 74 2.20 -27.50 -15.03
N THR A 75 1.13 -27.20 -15.77
CA THR A 75 0.16 -26.15 -15.41
C THR A 75 -0.83 -26.60 -14.33
N GLU A 76 -0.60 -27.73 -13.67
CA GLU A 76 -1.50 -28.23 -12.63
C GLU A 76 -1.36 -27.44 -11.32
N ASP A 77 -2.49 -27.05 -10.74
CA ASP A 77 -2.56 -26.31 -9.48
C ASP A 77 -2.71 -27.25 -8.26
N PRO A 78 -1.67 -27.41 -7.41
CA PRO A 78 -1.73 -28.25 -6.22
C PRO A 78 -2.64 -27.68 -5.12
N SER A 79 -2.91 -26.38 -5.13
CA SER A 79 -3.68 -25.69 -4.08
C SER A 79 -5.19 -25.97 -4.14
N GLN A 80 -5.67 -26.46 -5.28
CA GLN A 80 -7.08 -26.83 -5.47
C GLN A 80 -7.41 -28.25 -5.02
N ALA A 81 -6.41 -29.02 -4.57
CA ALA A 81 -6.59 -30.41 -4.17
C ALA A 81 -7.29 -30.54 -2.80
N ARG A 82 -8.49 -31.15 -2.79
CA ARG A 82 -9.29 -31.38 -1.56
C ARG A 82 -9.08 -32.78 -0.96
N SER A 83 -8.52 -33.71 -1.72
CA SER A 83 -8.19 -35.06 -1.27
C SER A 83 -6.98 -35.63 -2.02
N VAL A 84 -6.16 -36.43 -1.34
CA VAL A 84 -4.91 -36.97 -1.92
C VAL A 84 -5.07 -38.46 -2.20
N SER A 85 -5.35 -38.80 -3.47
CA SER A 85 -4.99 -40.10 -4.01
C SER A 85 -3.85 -39.87 -5.01
N CYS A 86 -2.65 -40.30 -4.65
CA CYS A 86 -1.47 -40.12 -5.49
C CYS A 86 -0.70 -41.44 -5.59
N THR A 87 -0.22 -41.73 -6.79
CA THR A 87 0.68 -42.84 -7.06
C THR A 87 2.08 -42.27 -7.25
N VAL A 88 2.96 -42.44 -6.27
CA VAL A 88 4.40 -42.27 -6.53
C VAL A 88 4.87 -43.50 -7.30
N ASN A 89 5.04 -43.39 -8.61
CA ASN A 89 5.70 -44.46 -9.36
C ASN A 89 7.19 -44.39 -9.05
N LEU A 90 7.61 -45.18 -8.05
CA LEU A 90 8.99 -45.56 -7.85
C LEU A 90 9.32 -46.67 -8.84
N SER A 91 9.62 -46.30 -10.09
CA SER A 91 10.10 -47.26 -11.07
C SER A 91 11.55 -47.56 -10.74
N VAL A 92 11.78 -48.58 -9.92
CA VAL A 92 13.09 -49.22 -9.85
C VAL A 92 13.28 -49.97 -11.16
N TYR A 93 13.95 -49.35 -12.14
CA TYR A 93 14.28 -50.07 -13.36
C TYR A 93 15.36 -51.12 -13.05
N SER A 94 14.91 -52.34 -12.79
CA SER A 94 15.69 -53.54 -13.03
C SER A 94 15.42 -53.98 -14.47
N GLY A 95 16.03 -53.28 -15.43
CA GLY A 95 15.93 -53.66 -16.83
C GLY A 95 16.57 -55.03 -17.07
N SER A 96 15.75 -56.04 -17.34
CA SER A 96 16.19 -57.31 -17.94
C SER A 96 15.65 -57.35 -19.38
N VAL A 97 16.54 -57.31 -20.37
CA VAL A 97 16.16 -57.57 -21.78
C VAL A 97 16.07 -59.08 -21.95
N TYR A 98 14.85 -59.64 -21.94
CA TYR A 98 14.63 -61.06 -22.21
C TYR A 98 14.52 -61.32 -23.72
N LEU A 99 15.46 -62.09 -24.27
CA LEU A 99 15.45 -62.57 -25.65
C LEU A 99 15.57 -64.11 -25.70
N LYS A 100 14.47 -64.84 -25.42
CA LYS A 100 14.01 -66.08 -26.11
C LYS A 100 12.98 -66.87 -25.28
N PRO A 101 12.03 -67.60 -25.90
CA PRO A 101 10.94 -68.30 -25.19
C PRO A 101 11.32 -69.62 -24.48
N SER A 102 12.57 -70.09 -24.51
CA SER A 102 12.84 -71.52 -24.21
C SER A 102 13.81 -71.85 -23.06
N ARG A 103 14.48 -70.90 -22.40
CA ARG A 103 15.27 -71.17 -21.18
C ARG A 103 15.33 -69.94 -20.28
N TRP A 104 14.80 -70.08 -19.07
CA TRP A 104 14.88 -69.10 -17.99
C TRP A 104 16.23 -69.26 -17.28
N GLU A 105 17.26 -68.53 -17.72
CA GLU A 105 18.47 -68.33 -16.91
C GLU A 105 18.49 -66.89 -16.37
N PRO A 106 18.74 -66.68 -15.06
CA PRO A 106 18.68 -65.36 -14.43
C PRO A 106 19.92 -64.53 -14.78
N ILE A 107 19.72 -63.37 -15.40
CA ILE A 107 20.75 -62.34 -15.58
C ILE A 107 20.85 -61.54 -14.28
N ARG A 108 22.08 -61.36 -13.77
CA ARG A 108 22.37 -60.67 -12.50
C ARG A 108 21.81 -59.23 -12.48
N TYR A 109 21.20 -58.91 -11.34
CA TYR A 109 20.54 -57.66 -10.97
C TYR A 109 21.36 -56.39 -11.24
N ILE A 110 20.79 -55.43 -11.96
CA ILE A 110 21.20 -54.01 -11.86
C ILE A 110 20.61 -53.49 -10.55
N LYS A 111 21.47 -53.18 -9.58
CA LYS A 111 21.08 -52.52 -8.33
C LYS A 111 20.64 -51.08 -8.64
N ALA A 112 19.32 -50.89 -8.63
CA ALA A 112 18.58 -49.66 -8.41
C ALA A 112 18.86 -48.46 -9.34
N LEU A 113 18.06 -48.33 -10.40
CA LEU A 113 17.77 -47.03 -11.02
C LEU A 113 16.51 -46.47 -10.36
N TYR A 114 16.62 -45.39 -9.58
CA TYR A 114 15.45 -44.74 -8.98
C TYR A 114 14.86 -43.74 -9.98
N VAL A 115 13.82 -44.14 -10.71
CA VAL A 115 13.00 -43.20 -11.46
C VAL A 115 11.79 -42.89 -10.60
N LEU A 116 11.64 -41.63 -10.22
CA LEU A 116 10.53 -41.17 -9.40
C LEU A 116 9.64 -40.29 -10.27
N SER A 117 8.52 -40.86 -10.73
CA SER A 117 7.49 -40.14 -11.46
C SER A 117 6.33 -39.90 -10.49
N VAL A 118 6.14 -38.65 -10.10
CA VAL A 118 4.99 -38.23 -9.31
C VAL A 118 3.83 -37.92 -10.25
N ARG A 119 2.68 -38.57 -10.05
CA ARG A 119 1.43 -38.24 -10.74
C ARG A 119 0.29 -38.19 -9.71
N SER A 120 -0.37 -37.05 -9.59
CA SER A 120 -1.60 -36.90 -8.82
C SER A 120 -2.78 -37.37 -9.68
N ILE A 121 -3.75 -38.10 -9.11
CA ILE A 121 -4.81 -38.75 -9.91
C ILE A 121 -6.22 -38.17 -9.67
N SER A 122 -6.46 -37.28 -8.70
CA SER A 122 -7.86 -36.89 -8.43
C SER A 122 -8.24 -35.41 -8.29
N ASP A 123 -7.37 -34.43 -8.04
CA ASP A 123 -7.84 -33.03 -7.87
C ASP A 123 -6.89 -31.92 -8.40
N PHE A 124 -5.86 -32.28 -9.19
CA PHE A 124 -4.91 -31.31 -9.76
C PHE A 124 -5.43 -30.84 -11.12
N LYS A 125 -6.17 -29.72 -11.14
CA LYS A 125 -6.70 -29.19 -12.41
C LYS A 125 -5.61 -28.45 -13.18
N PRO A 126 -5.45 -28.73 -14.49
CA PRO A 126 -4.53 -27.99 -15.33
C PRO A 126 -5.10 -26.60 -15.63
N ASP A 127 -4.27 -25.58 -15.41
CA ASP A 127 -4.59 -24.21 -15.77
C ASP A 127 -4.31 -23.94 -17.25
N THR A 128 -5.00 -22.94 -17.79
CA THR A 128 -4.93 -22.53 -19.19
C THR A 128 -4.69 -21.03 -19.31
N GLY A 129 -4.20 -20.60 -20.48
CA GLY A 129 -4.00 -19.19 -20.76
C GLY A 129 -2.58 -18.84 -21.21
N LEU A 130 -2.33 -17.54 -21.25
CA LEU A 130 -1.10 -16.97 -21.80
C LEU A 130 0.06 -17.06 -20.80
N ILE A 131 1.17 -17.64 -21.22
CA ILE A 131 2.43 -17.61 -20.46
C ILE A 131 3.07 -16.22 -20.60
N GLU A 132 3.05 -15.41 -19.55
CA GLU A 132 3.61 -14.05 -19.54
C GLU A 132 5.15 -14.06 -19.42
N VAL A 133 5.68 -15.01 -18.65
CA VAL A 133 7.11 -15.24 -18.43
C VAL A 133 7.37 -16.74 -18.50
N PHE A 134 8.43 -17.13 -19.21
CA PHE A 134 8.95 -18.49 -19.21
C PHE A 134 10.48 -18.42 -19.14
N ARG A 135 11.09 -19.10 -18.16
CA ARG A 135 12.55 -19.19 -18.04
C ARG A 135 12.96 -20.64 -17.92
N SER A 136 13.56 -21.15 -18.99
CA SER A 136 14.17 -22.48 -18.99
C SER A 136 15.54 -22.41 -18.30
N PRO A 137 15.73 -23.07 -17.14
CA PRO A 137 17.02 -23.12 -16.46
C PRO A 137 17.99 -24.08 -17.18
N GLY A 138 19.28 -24.00 -16.86
CA GLY A 138 20.29 -24.87 -17.47
C GLY A 138 21.48 -25.12 -16.55
N GLY A 139 22.53 -25.73 -17.09
CA GLY A 139 23.79 -25.95 -16.37
C GLY A 139 24.38 -27.34 -16.54
N MET A 140 25.54 -27.56 -15.92
CA MET A 140 26.27 -28.83 -16.03
C MET A 140 25.45 -30.02 -15.50
N GLY A 141 25.17 -30.98 -16.37
CA GLY A 141 24.39 -32.18 -16.04
C GLY A 141 22.88 -31.91 -15.92
N ILE A 142 22.39 -30.79 -16.43
CA ILE A 142 20.96 -30.50 -16.54
C ILE A 142 20.54 -30.69 -17.98
N ARG A 143 19.53 -31.54 -18.18
CA ARG A 143 18.86 -31.74 -19.46
C ARG A 143 17.43 -31.23 -19.35
N ILE A 144 17.06 -30.36 -20.28
CA ILE A 144 15.70 -29.88 -20.43
C ILE A 144 15.12 -30.47 -21.72
N ASP A 145 13.94 -31.05 -21.62
CA ASP A 145 13.13 -31.45 -22.77
C ASP A 145 11.85 -30.60 -22.74
N ASP A 146 11.85 -29.50 -23.50
CA ASP A 146 10.78 -28.51 -23.53
C ASP A 146 9.49 -29.07 -24.17
N GLY A 147 8.35 -28.70 -23.61
CA GLY A 147 7.01 -28.91 -24.18
C GLY A 147 6.53 -27.67 -24.95
N PRO A 148 5.20 -27.39 -24.99
CA PRO A 148 4.65 -26.18 -25.61
C PRO A 148 4.90 -24.88 -24.82
N GLY A 149 5.63 -24.93 -23.70
CA GLY A 149 5.93 -23.78 -22.86
C GLY A 149 7.00 -22.88 -23.49
N PHE A 150 6.60 -21.69 -23.95
CA PHE A 150 7.50 -20.58 -24.27
C PHE A 150 6.81 -19.26 -23.97
N GLN A 151 7.58 -18.18 -23.84
CA GLN A 151 7.02 -16.86 -23.53
C GLN A 151 6.03 -16.42 -24.63
N GLY A 152 4.80 -16.09 -24.25
CA GLY A 152 3.72 -15.73 -25.15
C GLY A 152 2.90 -16.91 -25.71
N ALA A 153 3.22 -18.15 -25.33
CA ALA A 153 2.39 -19.31 -25.69
C ALA A 153 1.06 -19.29 -24.94
N ASN A 154 -0.04 -19.63 -25.63
CA ASN A 154 -1.36 -19.83 -25.00
C ASN A 154 -1.62 -21.31 -24.77
N ILE A 155 -1.70 -21.73 -23.51
CA ILE A 155 -1.89 -23.14 -23.14
C ILE A 155 -3.36 -23.53 -23.29
N SER A 156 -3.61 -24.53 -24.14
CA SER A 156 -4.94 -25.07 -24.43
C SER A 156 -5.34 -26.15 -23.40
N PRO A 157 -6.64 -26.25 -23.04
CA PRO A 157 -7.14 -27.34 -22.20
C PRO A 157 -7.17 -28.71 -22.89
N HIS A 158 -6.90 -28.78 -24.19
CA HIS A 158 -7.11 -30.00 -25.00
C HIS A 158 -5.96 -31.01 -24.94
N TYR A 159 -4.81 -30.65 -24.35
CA TYR A 159 -3.61 -31.48 -24.27
C TYR A 159 -3.17 -31.69 -22.83
N ASP A 160 -2.19 -32.58 -22.63
CA ASP A 160 -1.53 -32.75 -21.32
C ASP A 160 -0.85 -31.42 -20.90
N SER A 161 -0.86 -31.13 -19.61
CA SER A 161 -0.44 -29.86 -19.01
C SER A 161 1.07 -29.69 -18.88
N LEU A 162 1.85 -30.59 -19.47
CA LEU A 162 3.31 -30.60 -19.40
C LEU A 162 3.91 -29.36 -20.07
N LEU A 163 4.60 -28.53 -19.29
CA LEU A 163 5.36 -27.37 -19.79
C LEU A 163 6.79 -27.78 -20.14
N MET A 164 7.48 -28.45 -19.22
CA MET A 164 8.86 -28.89 -19.42
C MET A 164 9.21 -30.11 -18.57
N LYS A 165 10.22 -30.88 -19.03
CA LYS A 165 10.84 -31.95 -18.24
C LYS A 165 12.26 -31.55 -17.88
N ILE A 166 12.55 -31.56 -16.59
CA ILE A 166 13.88 -31.26 -16.05
C ILE A 166 14.50 -32.57 -15.63
N THR A 167 15.64 -32.95 -16.22
CA THR A 167 16.41 -34.13 -15.82
C THR A 167 17.79 -33.70 -15.32
N ALA A 168 18.09 -33.91 -14.03
CA ALA A 168 19.38 -33.60 -13.44
C ALA A 168 20.22 -34.87 -13.25
N ASN A 169 21.45 -34.87 -13.76
CA ASN A 169 22.47 -35.89 -13.57
C ASN A 169 23.53 -35.46 -12.55
N ALA A 170 23.91 -36.39 -11.67
CA ALA A 170 24.98 -36.17 -10.71
C ALA A 170 25.69 -37.47 -10.31
N PRO A 171 26.93 -37.38 -9.75
CA PRO A 171 27.64 -38.55 -9.22
C PRO A 171 26.96 -39.22 -8.02
N THR A 172 26.19 -38.47 -7.22
CA THR A 172 25.54 -38.98 -6.01
C THR A 172 24.11 -38.44 -5.88
N ARG A 173 23.25 -39.18 -5.18
CA ARG A 173 21.86 -38.80 -4.89
C ARG A 173 21.75 -37.41 -4.28
N ARG A 174 22.59 -37.11 -3.28
CA ARG A 174 22.58 -35.81 -2.59
C ARG A 174 22.89 -34.66 -3.55
N VAL A 175 23.90 -34.81 -4.40
CA VAL A 175 24.25 -33.77 -5.38
C VAL A 175 23.17 -33.65 -6.46
N GLY A 176 22.59 -34.77 -6.90
CA GLY A 176 21.47 -34.77 -7.85
C GLY A 176 20.25 -34.04 -7.29
N LEU A 177 19.95 -34.24 -6.01
CA LEU A 177 18.83 -33.62 -5.33
C LEU A 177 19.02 -32.10 -5.17
N ILE A 178 20.21 -31.65 -4.76
CA ILE A 178 20.55 -30.21 -4.71
C ILE A 178 20.42 -29.59 -6.10
N LYS A 179 21.02 -30.21 -7.13
CA LYS A 179 20.89 -29.71 -8.51
C LYS A 179 19.44 -29.63 -8.98
N THR A 180 18.63 -30.65 -8.72
CA THR A 180 17.21 -30.64 -9.09
C THR A 180 16.47 -29.52 -8.35
N GLN A 181 16.74 -29.34 -7.05
CA GLN A 181 16.15 -28.25 -6.26
C GLN A 181 16.52 -26.89 -6.84
N ASP A 182 17.81 -26.63 -7.08
CA ASP A 182 18.30 -25.35 -7.61
C ASP A 182 17.68 -25.04 -8.97
N VAL A 183 17.56 -26.04 -9.84
CA VAL A 183 17.01 -25.87 -11.20
C VAL A 183 15.50 -25.68 -11.18
N VAL A 184 14.76 -26.43 -10.36
CA VAL A 184 13.31 -26.23 -10.16
C VAL A 184 13.04 -24.88 -9.49
N ASP A 185 13.93 -24.40 -8.62
CA ASP A 185 13.80 -23.09 -7.99
C ASP A 185 14.16 -21.94 -8.94
N ALA A 186 15.13 -22.15 -9.84
CA ALA A 186 15.56 -21.18 -10.86
C ALA A 186 14.64 -21.10 -12.08
N GLU A 187 13.84 -22.15 -12.34
CA GLU A 187 12.73 -22.09 -13.29
C GLU A 187 11.80 -20.92 -12.92
N ALA A 188 11.30 -20.21 -13.93
CA ALA A 188 10.34 -19.15 -13.69
C ALA A 188 9.30 -19.12 -14.79
N ASP A 189 8.14 -19.69 -14.47
CA ASP A 189 6.97 -19.67 -15.32
C ASP A 189 5.91 -18.80 -14.64
N SER A 190 5.37 -17.79 -15.36
CA SER A 190 4.25 -17.00 -14.86
C SER A 190 3.04 -17.13 -15.79
N LEU A 191 2.12 -18.00 -15.39
CA LEU A 191 0.72 -17.96 -15.82
C LEU A 191 -0.07 -16.97 -14.93
N PRO A 192 -1.20 -16.41 -15.42
CA PRO A 192 -1.99 -15.40 -14.71
C PRO A 192 -2.51 -15.85 -13.32
N SER A 193 -2.62 -17.15 -13.08
CA SER A 193 -3.12 -17.78 -11.84
C SER A 193 -2.04 -18.04 -10.77
N HIS A 194 -0.75 -17.95 -11.12
CA HIS A 194 0.40 -18.26 -10.24
C HIS A 194 0.51 -19.73 -9.76
N THR A 195 -0.10 -20.72 -10.42
CA THR A 195 -0.16 -22.08 -9.87
C THR A 195 0.35 -23.17 -10.81
N GLY A 196 1.67 -23.24 -10.99
CA GLY A 196 2.35 -24.42 -11.53
C GLY A 196 2.73 -25.41 -10.42
N THR A 197 3.19 -26.61 -10.79
CA THR A 197 3.61 -27.66 -9.83
C THR A 197 4.89 -27.37 -9.06
N LYS A 198 5.60 -26.26 -9.34
CA LYS A 198 6.89 -25.90 -8.72
C LYS A 198 6.89 -25.91 -7.18
N PRO A 199 5.98 -25.22 -6.45
CA PRO A 199 5.96 -25.27 -4.99
C PRO A 199 5.87 -26.69 -4.43
N PHE A 200 5.02 -27.51 -5.05
CA PHE A 200 4.84 -28.91 -4.68
C PHE A 200 6.12 -29.73 -4.93
N LEU A 201 6.77 -29.55 -6.09
CA LEU A 201 8.04 -30.22 -6.39
C LEU A 201 9.13 -29.85 -5.37
N LEU A 202 9.24 -28.58 -5.00
CA LEU A 202 10.20 -28.13 -3.99
C LEU A 202 9.91 -28.73 -2.61
N ASN A 203 8.64 -28.83 -2.20
CA ASN A 203 8.25 -29.49 -0.96
C ASN A 203 8.65 -30.97 -0.97
N VAL A 204 8.38 -31.69 -2.05
CA VAL A 204 8.78 -33.10 -2.22
C VAL A 204 10.29 -33.26 -2.16
N LEU A 205 11.04 -32.46 -2.91
CA LEU A 205 12.49 -32.55 -2.99
C LEU A 205 13.18 -32.24 -1.65
N LYS A 206 12.54 -31.44 -0.77
CA LYS A 206 13.07 -31.06 0.55
C LYS A 206 12.65 -32.01 1.68
N HIS A 207 11.69 -32.90 1.45
CA HIS A 207 11.17 -33.78 2.50
C HIS A 207 12.23 -34.82 2.95
N PRO A 208 12.46 -35.01 4.26
CA PRO A 208 13.49 -35.94 4.77
C PRO A 208 13.42 -37.35 4.18
N ASP A 209 12.24 -37.99 4.16
CA ASP A 209 12.07 -39.32 3.57
C ASP A 209 12.44 -39.38 2.09
N PHE A 210 12.12 -38.30 1.35
CA PHE A 210 12.51 -38.18 -0.04
C PHE A 210 14.01 -37.97 -0.18
N VAL A 211 14.66 -37.24 0.72
CA VAL A 211 16.12 -37.05 0.73
C VAL A 211 16.85 -38.36 1.04
N ASP A 212 16.31 -39.17 1.95
CA ASP A 212 16.88 -40.46 2.34
C ASP A 212 16.55 -41.59 1.35
N GLY A 213 15.59 -41.38 0.46
CA GLY A 213 15.18 -42.37 -0.54
C GLY A 213 14.35 -43.51 0.03
N THR A 214 13.71 -43.29 1.18
CA THR A 214 12.89 -44.24 1.93
C THR A 214 11.40 -44.15 1.58
N VAL A 215 11.07 -43.60 0.42
CA VAL A 215 9.69 -43.34 -0.03
C VAL A 215 9.06 -44.54 -0.75
N ASN A 216 7.74 -44.69 -0.61
CA ASN A 216 6.92 -45.68 -1.30
C ASN A 216 5.80 -45.00 -2.12
N THR A 217 4.92 -45.78 -2.76
CA THR A 217 3.82 -45.27 -3.59
C THR A 217 2.83 -44.36 -2.84
N SER A 218 2.69 -44.55 -1.52
CA SER A 218 1.77 -43.83 -0.63
C SER A 218 2.36 -42.54 -0.06
N PHE A 219 3.65 -42.26 -0.25
CA PHE A 219 4.38 -41.16 0.39
C PHE A 219 3.66 -39.80 0.32
N ILE A 220 3.12 -39.43 -0.84
CA ILE A 220 2.41 -38.14 -1.00
C ILE A 220 1.07 -38.15 -0.26
N GLY A 221 0.35 -39.27 -0.28
CA GLY A 221 -0.92 -39.42 0.46
C GLY A 221 -0.73 -39.39 1.98
N GLU A 222 0.40 -39.89 2.47
CA GLU A 222 0.79 -39.86 3.89
C GLU A 222 1.30 -38.48 4.34
N ASN A 223 1.65 -37.61 3.40
CA ASN A 223 2.24 -36.29 3.66
C ASN A 223 1.43 -35.15 3.01
N PRO A 224 0.19 -34.88 3.46
CA PRO A 224 -0.68 -33.87 2.85
C PRO A 224 -0.13 -32.44 2.93
N HIS A 225 0.77 -32.16 3.87
CA HIS A 225 1.44 -30.86 4.01
C HIS A 225 2.33 -30.52 2.80
N LEU A 226 2.70 -31.49 1.95
CA LEU A 226 3.44 -31.24 0.70
C LEU A 226 2.65 -30.38 -0.30
N LEU A 227 1.32 -30.33 -0.15
CA LEU A 227 0.41 -29.52 -0.97
C LEU A 227 0.28 -28.07 -0.48
N SER A 228 0.88 -27.73 0.67
CA SER A 228 0.83 -26.37 1.18
C SER A 228 1.50 -25.40 0.20
N PRO A 229 0.81 -24.31 -0.20
CA PRO A 229 1.35 -23.38 -1.17
C PRO A 229 2.59 -22.69 -0.59
N MET A 230 3.72 -22.74 -1.31
CA MET A 230 4.83 -21.82 -1.04
C MET A 230 4.45 -20.44 -1.58
N ARG A 231 4.47 -19.41 -0.73
CA ARG A 231 4.35 -18.02 -1.17
C ARG A 231 5.59 -17.64 -1.99
N VAL A 232 5.52 -17.72 -3.32
CA VAL A 232 6.56 -17.18 -4.20
C VAL A 232 6.33 -15.67 -4.34
N SER A 233 7.25 -14.83 -3.87
CA SER A 233 7.10 -13.38 -3.97
C SER A 233 7.53 -12.87 -5.34
N ASN A 234 6.59 -12.54 -6.23
CA ASN A 234 6.90 -11.90 -7.51
C ASN A 234 6.91 -10.36 -7.41
N ARG A 235 7.79 -9.82 -6.57
CA ARG A 235 7.82 -8.39 -6.23
C ARG A 235 8.01 -7.48 -7.46
N GLY A 236 8.90 -7.88 -8.38
CA GLY A 236 9.14 -7.15 -9.62
C GLY A 236 7.90 -7.04 -10.52
N GLN A 237 7.19 -8.15 -10.76
CA GLN A 237 5.99 -8.13 -11.60
C GLN A 237 4.87 -7.27 -11.01
N LYS A 238 4.66 -7.33 -9.68
CA LYS A 238 3.65 -6.51 -8.99
C LYS A 238 3.92 -5.02 -9.13
N MET A 239 5.19 -4.62 -9.00
CA MET A 239 5.61 -3.23 -9.21
C MET A 239 5.43 -2.78 -10.66
N LEU A 240 5.82 -3.61 -11.65
CA LEU A 240 5.61 -3.30 -13.06
C LEU A 240 4.12 -3.11 -13.40
N LYS A 241 3.21 -3.84 -12.74
CA LYS A 241 1.77 -3.65 -12.89
C LYS A 241 1.31 -2.25 -12.48
N TYR A 242 1.85 -1.71 -11.38
CA TYR A 242 1.55 -0.34 -10.97
C TYR A 242 2.11 0.68 -11.97
N ILE A 243 3.41 0.55 -12.31
CA ILE A 243 4.07 1.47 -13.24
C ILE A 243 3.34 1.49 -14.59
N ALA A 244 2.92 0.32 -15.09
CA ALA A 244 2.17 0.20 -16.33
C ALA A 244 0.79 0.87 -16.25
N ASP A 245 0.06 0.76 -15.12
CA ASP A 245 -1.22 1.46 -14.93
C ASP A 245 -1.04 2.97 -14.98
N VAL A 246 -0.03 3.50 -14.30
CA VAL A 246 0.26 4.95 -14.30
C VAL A 246 0.67 5.43 -15.70
N ILE A 247 1.46 4.66 -16.46
CA ILE A 247 1.84 5.01 -17.85
C ILE A 247 0.60 5.11 -18.76
N VAL A 248 -0.34 4.19 -18.63
CA VAL A 248 -1.51 4.10 -19.53
C VAL A 248 -2.63 5.05 -19.09
N ASN A 249 -2.92 5.10 -17.79
CA ASN A 249 -4.11 5.76 -17.25
C ASN A 249 -3.79 7.07 -16.50
N GLY A 250 -2.51 7.42 -16.35
CA GLY A 250 -2.08 8.51 -15.47
C GLY A 250 -2.18 8.16 -13.99
N PRO A 251 -1.80 9.09 -13.09
CA PRO A 251 -2.00 8.91 -11.65
C PRO A 251 -3.49 8.73 -11.32
N ASP A 252 -3.77 7.98 -10.27
CA ASP A 252 -5.13 7.85 -9.74
C ASP A 252 -5.72 9.26 -9.47
N PRO A 253 -6.90 9.61 -10.00
CA PRO A 253 -7.50 10.92 -9.76
C PRO A 253 -7.68 11.25 -8.27
N SER A 254 -7.88 10.25 -7.41
CA SER A 254 -7.98 10.42 -5.96
C SER A 254 -6.66 10.86 -5.31
N LEU A 255 -5.51 10.64 -5.96
CA LEU A 255 -4.21 11.10 -5.48
C LEU A 255 -4.15 12.63 -5.40
N GLY A 256 -4.93 13.33 -6.24
CA GLY A 256 -5.01 14.79 -6.27
C GLY A 256 -3.86 15.46 -7.03
N ALA A 257 -3.19 14.73 -7.93
CA ALA A 257 -2.10 15.23 -8.77
C ALA A 257 -2.64 16.08 -9.94
N VAL A 258 -3.10 17.31 -9.65
CA VAL A 258 -3.75 18.21 -10.62
C VAL A 258 -2.89 19.41 -11.03
N GLY A 259 -1.73 19.59 -10.40
CA GLY A 259 -0.77 20.66 -10.67
C GLY A 259 0.11 20.40 -11.90
N GLY A 260 1.30 21.02 -11.90
CA GLY A 260 2.29 20.83 -12.98
C GLY A 260 2.94 19.44 -12.95
N GLU A 261 3.68 19.07 -14.00
CA GLU A 261 4.44 17.81 -14.01
C GLU A 261 5.57 17.81 -12.97
N PRO A 262 5.94 16.64 -12.40
CA PRO A 262 7.13 16.51 -11.56
C PRO A 262 8.41 17.00 -12.27
N ALA A 263 9.31 17.62 -11.52
CA ALA A 263 10.63 18.03 -12.03
C ALA A 263 11.40 16.86 -12.64
N ILE A 264 12.15 17.13 -13.72
CA ILE A 264 12.93 16.13 -14.49
C ILE A 264 14.28 15.83 -13.85
N VAL A 265 14.83 16.80 -13.11
CA VAL A 265 16.10 16.68 -12.39
C VAL A 265 15.85 15.96 -11.07
N ASP A 266 16.68 14.98 -10.75
CA ASP A 266 16.64 14.29 -9.46
C ASP A 266 17.33 15.13 -8.40
N PRO A 267 16.79 15.19 -7.16
CA PRO A 267 17.36 15.99 -6.11
C PRO A 267 18.74 15.47 -5.68
N THR A 268 19.66 16.38 -5.47
CA THR A 268 21.03 16.10 -5.07
C THR A 268 21.08 15.80 -3.57
N VAL A 269 21.38 14.55 -3.23
CA VAL A 269 21.51 14.16 -1.82
C VAL A 269 22.78 14.78 -1.22
N PRO A 270 22.67 15.55 -0.12
CA PRO A 270 23.80 16.23 0.49
C PRO A 270 24.77 15.24 1.14
N ALA A 271 26.07 15.45 0.92
CA ALA A 271 27.14 14.67 1.53
C ALA A 271 27.45 15.19 2.95
N LEU A 272 26.57 14.88 3.89
CA LEU A 272 26.81 15.01 5.33
C LEU A 272 26.68 13.60 5.92
N ASP A 273 27.80 12.98 6.30
CA ASP A 273 27.84 11.61 6.80
C ASP A 273 27.91 11.61 8.34
N PRO A 274 26.89 11.08 9.04
CA PRO A 274 26.89 10.93 10.49
C PRO A 274 28.14 10.24 11.06
N MET A 275 28.82 9.37 10.30
CA MET A 275 30.01 8.66 10.74
C MET A 275 31.29 9.51 10.70
N THR A 276 31.35 10.53 9.85
CA THR A 276 32.57 11.33 9.64
C THR A 276 32.43 12.78 10.10
N ASP A 277 31.25 13.36 9.95
CA ASP A 277 30.98 14.78 10.22
C ASP A 277 30.46 15.03 11.64
N MET A 278 30.06 13.98 12.36
CA MET A 278 29.66 14.12 13.76
C MET A 278 30.92 14.22 14.65
N PRO A 279 31.14 15.34 15.38
CA PRO A 279 32.16 15.38 16.41
C PRO A 279 31.88 14.27 17.43
N LYS A 280 32.94 13.62 17.95
CA LYS A 280 32.82 12.61 19.03
C LYS A 280 31.90 13.16 20.13
N LYS A 281 30.77 12.50 20.40
CA LYS A 281 29.73 12.92 21.38
C LYS A 281 30.38 13.46 22.67
N THR A 282 30.50 14.78 22.81
CA THR A 282 30.96 15.42 24.05
C THR A 282 29.80 15.73 24.98
N GLU A 283 28.61 15.99 24.42
CA GLU A 283 27.37 16.27 25.17
C GLU A 283 26.22 15.36 24.69
N PRO A 284 25.35 14.88 25.59
CA PRO A 284 24.21 14.04 25.22
C PRO A 284 23.13 14.87 24.50
N SER A 285 22.52 14.31 23.45
CA SER A 285 21.33 14.92 22.84
C SER A 285 20.12 14.88 23.77
N LEU A 286 19.08 15.66 23.48
CA LEU A 286 17.82 15.60 24.24
C LEU A 286 17.20 14.20 24.24
N ARG A 287 17.33 13.47 23.13
CA ARG A 287 16.88 12.07 23.04
C ARG A 287 17.72 11.14 23.91
N ASP A 288 19.04 11.32 23.91
CA ASP A 288 19.95 10.58 24.79
C ASP A 288 19.56 10.80 26.27
N ILE A 289 19.17 12.02 26.65
CA ILE A 289 18.70 12.34 28.01
C ILE A 289 17.39 11.59 28.33
N TYR A 290 16.40 11.66 27.42
CA TYR A 290 15.13 10.95 27.56
C TYR A 290 15.31 9.43 27.71
N VAL A 291 16.13 8.81 26.84
CA VAL A 291 16.28 7.35 26.79
C VAL A 291 17.20 6.78 27.88
N LYS A 292 18.23 7.52 28.32
CA LYS A 292 19.22 7.03 29.30
C LYS A 292 18.83 7.27 30.76
N ALA A 293 17.90 8.18 31.04
CA ALA A 293 17.29 8.28 32.35
C ALA A 293 16.60 6.94 32.70
N CYS A 294 16.46 6.63 33.99
CA CYS A 294 15.61 5.51 34.41
C CYS A 294 14.25 5.64 33.71
N GLN A 295 13.67 4.53 33.19
CA GLN A 295 12.47 4.57 32.34
C GLN A 295 11.30 5.41 32.87
N ARG A 296 11.24 5.64 34.20
CA ARG A 296 10.21 6.43 34.87
C ARG A 296 10.49 7.94 34.94
N ASP A 297 11.74 8.39 34.80
CA ASP A 297 12.16 9.80 34.96
C ASP A 297 12.58 10.47 33.63
N GLY A 298 12.48 9.74 32.51
CA GLY A 298 12.91 10.20 31.19
C GLY A 298 12.21 11.47 30.71
N PRO A 299 10.87 11.50 30.68
CA PRO A 299 10.12 12.69 30.29
C PRO A 299 10.42 13.94 31.14
N GLU A 300 10.55 13.79 32.46
CA GLU A 300 10.88 14.89 33.37
C GLU A 300 12.32 15.38 33.18
N ALA A 301 13.26 14.45 32.96
CA ALA A 301 14.65 14.79 32.65
C ALA A 301 14.74 15.56 31.32
N PHE A 302 13.96 15.18 30.31
CA PHE A 302 13.83 15.90 29.06
C PHE A 302 13.29 17.32 29.29
N ALA A 303 12.17 17.48 29.99
CA ALA A 303 11.57 18.79 30.27
C ALA A 303 12.54 19.72 31.01
N LYS A 304 13.26 19.17 32.01
CA LYS A 304 14.29 19.92 32.74
C LYS A 304 15.45 20.34 31.85
N ALA A 305 15.90 19.46 30.95
CA ALA A 305 16.97 19.76 30.00
C ALA A 305 16.56 20.88 29.03
N VAL A 306 15.34 20.83 28.51
CA VAL A 306 14.76 21.88 27.66
C VAL A 306 14.74 23.22 28.40
N ARG A 307 14.21 23.26 29.64
CA ARG A 307 14.14 24.50 30.43
C ARG A 307 15.51 25.05 30.82
N SER A 308 16.51 24.19 30.95
CA SER A 308 17.89 24.58 31.31
C SER A 308 18.70 25.05 30.11
N ASN A 309 18.18 24.92 28.88
CA ASN A 309 18.86 25.40 27.67
C ASN A 309 18.85 26.93 27.62
N GLU A 310 20.00 27.56 27.39
CA GLU A 310 20.11 29.02 27.36
C GLU A 310 19.61 29.65 26.05
N GLY A 311 19.73 28.93 24.92
CA GLY A 311 19.30 29.38 23.60
C GLY A 311 17.86 29.00 23.24
N LEU A 312 17.42 29.36 22.03
CA LEU A 312 16.13 28.91 21.50
C LEU A 312 16.28 27.55 20.80
N LEU A 313 15.52 26.54 21.22
CA LEU A 313 15.48 25.26 20.50
C LEU A 313 14.49 25.34 19.32
N ILE A 314 14.77 24.58 18.26
CA ILE A 314 13.92 24.50 17.07
C ILE A 314 13.38 23.08 16.91
N THR A 315 12.09 22.97 16.63
CA THR A 315 11.47 21.76 16.08
C THR A 315 11.36 21.90 14.57
N ASP A 316 11.91 20.95 13.81
CA ASP A 316 11.71 20.92 12.36
C ASP A 316 10.39 20.22 12.01
N THR A 317 9.52 20.91 11.27
CA THR A 317 8.23 20.36 10.82
C THR A 317 8.25 19.93 9.36
N THR A 318 9.41 20.00 8.69
CA THR A 318 9.57 19.68 7.26
C THR A 318 9.02 18.30 6.91
N TRP A 319 9.17 17.31 7.80
CA TRP A 319 8.77 15.91 7.58
C TRP A 319 7.29 15.63 7.88
N ARG A 320 6.53 16.60 8.41
CA ARG A 320 5.11 16.43 8.77
C ARG A 320 4.26 17.64 8.38
N ASP A 321 4.28 18.72 9.15
CA ASP A 321 3.30 19.81 8.99
C ASP A 321 3.54 20.68 7.75
N ALA A 322 4.80 20.85 7.36
CA ALA A 322 5.17 21.67 6.23
C ALA A 322 4.55 21.15 4.93
N HIS A 323 4.80 19.89 4.61
CA HIS A 323 4.23 19.25 3.41
C HIS A 323 2.74 18.94 3.57
N GLN A 324 2.23 18.77 4.79
CA GLN A 324 0.79 18.73 5.04
C GLN A 324 0.09 20.03 4.61
N SER A 325 0.76 21.17 4.80
CA SER A 325 0.24 22.50 4.47
C SER A 325 0.43 22.87 3.00
N LEU A 326 1.60 22.55 2.44
CA LEU A 326 2.02 22.98 1.10
C LEU A 326 1.65 21.98 -0.01
N LEU A 327 1.80 20.68 0.27
CA LEU A 327 1.83 19.60 -0.72
C LEU A 327 0.78 18.52 -0.44
N ALA A 328 -0.32 18.88 0.24
CA ALA A 328 -1.40 17.97 0.61
C ALA A 328 -0.90 16.68 1.31
N THR A 329 0.16 16.77 2.11
CA THR A 329 0.76 15.64 2.86
C THR A 329 1.37 14.55 1.96
N ARG A 330 1.76 14.88 0.72
CA ARG A 330 2.17 13.87 -0.28
C ARG A 330 3.63 13.46 -0.23
N VAL A 331 4.46 14.04 0.64
CA VAL A 331 5.87 13.67 0.74
C VAL A 331 6.02 12.20 1.15
N ARG A 332 6.81 11.48 0.35
CA ARG A 332 6.98 10.02 0.39
C ARG A 332 8.16 9.60 1.23
N THR A 333 8.12 8.34 1.68
CA THR A 333 9.13 7.77 2.58
C THR A 333 10.53 7.81 1.96
N ILE A 334 10.66 7.51 0.66
CA ILE A 334 11.95 7.49 -0.02
C ILE A 334 12.67 8.85 0.03
N ASP A 335 11.95 9.94 -0.18
CA ASP A 335 12.54 11.28 -0.21
C ASP A 335 12.92 11.76 1.19
N LEU A 336 12.21 11.30 2.23
CA LEU A 336 12.61 11.51 3.63
C LEU A 336 13.89 10.73 3.96
N LEU A 337 13.97 9.46 3.54
CA LEU A 337 15.12 8.61 3.82
C LEU A 337 16.40 9.09 3.12
N ASN A 338 16.28 9.62 1.91
CA ASN A 338 17.42 10.15 1.16
C ASN A 338 18.12 11.30 1.91
N VAL A 339 17.36 12.20 2.54
CA VAL A 339 17.92 13.35 3.27
C VAL A 339 18.17 13.08 4.76
N ALA A 340 17.58 12.01 5.31
CA ALA A 340 17.65 11.68 6.73
C ALA A 340 19.07 11.69 7.34
N PRO A 341 20.12 11.11 6.71
CA PRO A 341 21.48 11.16 7.26
C PRO A 341 21.98 12.60 7.43
N ALA A 342 21.75 13.46 6.44
CA ALA A 342 22.17 14.85 6.48
C ALA A 342 21.34 15.67 7.48
N THR A 343 20.04 15.43 7.56
CA THR A 343 19.17 16.02 8.58
C THR A 343 19.63 15.63 9.98
N SER A 344 20.06 14.37 10.20
CA SER A 344 20.56 13.91 11.50
C SER A 344 21.81 14.67 11.95
N VAL A 345 22.66 15.12 11.02
CA VAL A 345 23.85 15.94 11.31
C VAL A 345 23.44 17.39 11.53
N ALA A 346 22.73 17.99 10.56
CA ALA A 346 22.38 19.41 10.55
C ALA A 346 21.51 19.83 11.74
N LEU A 347 20.59 18.95 12.16
CA LEU A 347 19.61 19.22 13.20
C LEU A 347 19.92 18.49 14.52
N ARG A 348 21.17 18.08 14.76
CA ARG A 348 21.58 17.35 15.97
C ARG A 348 21.27 18.07 17.31
N LYS A 349 21.10 19.39 17.28
CA LYS A 349 20.74 20.23 18.43
C LYS A 349 19.26 20.63 18.47
N ALA A 350 18.46 20.16 17.51
CA ALA A 350 17.03 20.45 17.48
C ALA A 350 16.31 19.93 18.73
N TYR A 351 15.21 20.58 19.09
CA TYR A 351 14.26 20.09 20.09
C TYR A 351 13.73 18.72 19.67
N SER A 352 13.21 18.64 18.44
CA SER A 352 12.69 17.40 17.84
C SER A 352 12.60 17.54 16.31
N LEU A 353 12.40 16.40 15.64
CA LEU A 353 11.85 16.36 14.28
C LEU A 353 10.40 15.95 14.37
N GLU A 354 9.49 16.82 13.94
CA GLU A 354 8.09 16.46 13.81
C GLU A 354 7.90 15.72 12.48
N CYS A 355 7.70 14.41 12.57
CA CYS A 355 7.76 13.52 11.40
C CYS A 355 6.54 12.59 11.26
N TRP A 356 5.57 12.68 12.17
CA TRP A 356 4.48 11.71 12.25
C TRP A 356 3.20 12.28 12.88
N GLY A 357 2.10 11.53 12.80
CA GLY A 357 0.79 12.01 13.23
C GLY A 357 0.20 13.05 12.28
N GLY A 358 -0.81 13.81 12.75
CA GLY A 358 -1.61 14.65 11.85
C GLY A 358 -2.23 13.82 10.72
N ALA A 359 -2.18 14.31 9.48
CA ALA A 359 -2.75 13.60 8.32
C ALA A 359 -1.84 12.49 7.76
N THR A 360 -0.56 12.43 8.17
CA THR A 360 0.43 11.54 7.55
C THR A 360 0.07 10.06 7.64
N PHE A 361 -0.57 9.63 8.74
CA PHE A 361 -0.93 8.22 8.96
C PHE A 361 -1.96 7.72 7.95
N ASP A 362 -3.09 8.43 7.79
CA ASP A 362 -4.12 8.13 6.79
C ASP A 362 -3.60 8.33 5.37
N VAL A 363 -2.91 9.44 5.09
CA VAL A 363 -2.45 9.77 3.73
C VAL A 363 -1.43 8.76 3.22
N SER A 364 -0.53 8.27 4.08
CA SER A 364 0.45 7.25 3.71
C SER A 364 -0.25 5.99 3.21
N MET A 365 -1.24 5.48 3.94
CA MET A 365 -1.97 4.26 3.52
C MET A 365 -2.93 4.52 2.35
N ARG A 366 -3.69 5.61 2.41
CA ARG A 366 -4.79 5.89 1.47
C ARG A 366 -4.29 6.30 0.11
N PHE A 367 -3.33 7.23 0.06
CA PHE A 367 -2.93 7.89 -1.19
C PHE A 367 -1.54 7.44 -1.64
N LEU A 368 -0.56 7.42 -0.73
CA LEU A 368 0.82 7.01 -1.08
C LEU A 368 0.97 5.50 -1.19
N LYS A 369 0.03 4.75 -0.60
CA LYS A 369 0.06 3.28 -0.52
C LYS A 369 1.34 2.77 0.15
N GLU A 370 1.76 3.47 1.20
CA GLU A 370 2.93 3.18 2.03
C GLU A 370 2.50 2.93 3.48
N CYS A 371 3.19 2.02 4.17
CA CYS A 371 2.93 1.78 5.59
C CYS A 371 3.52 2.94 6.42
N PRO A 372 2.71 3.66 7.22
CA PRO A 372 3.24 4.74 8.05
C PRO A 372 4.21 4.22 9.12
N TRP A 373 4.01 2.99 9.62
CA TRP A 373 4.87 2.37 10.62
C TRP A 373 6.25 2.03 10.07
N ASP A 374 6.30 1.48 8.85
CA ASP A 374 7.58 1.24 8.16
C ASP A 374 8.31 2.55 7.91
N ARG A 375 7.59 3.63 7.56
CA ARG A 375 8.17 4.97 7.46
C ARG A 375 8.83 5.38 8.78
N LEU A 376 8.11 5.30 9.91
CA LEU A 376 8.63 5.65 11.23
C LEU A 376 9.87 4.84 11.59
N ALA A 377 9.82 3.52 11.42
CA ALA A 377 10.93 2.63 11.75
C ALA A 377 12.18 2.93 10.90
N LYS A 378 12.03 3.07 9.58
CA LYS A 378 13.14 3.36 8.66
C LYS A 378 13.78 4.72 8.93
N ILE A 379 12.97 5.78 9.13
CA ILE A 379 13.53 7.10 9.45
C ILE A 379 14.13 7.14 10.86
N ARG A 380 13.61 6.33 11.80
CA ARG A 380 14.19 6.22 13.15
C ARG A 380 15.59 5.61 13.11
N GLU A 381 15.78 4.58 12.29
CA GLU A 381 17.08 3.97 12.06
C GLU A 381 18.07 4.97 11.45
N ALA A 382 17.62 5.78 10.48
CA ALA A 382 18.45 6.80 9.84
C ALA A 382 18.76 8.02 10.73
N VAL A 383 17.88 8.36 11.67
CA VAL A 383 18.04 9.49 12.61
C VAL A 383 17.89 8.98 14.05
N PRO A 384 18.95 8.45 14.69
CA PRO A 384 18.82 7.82 16.00
C PRO A 384 18.84 8.80 17.19
N ASP A 385 19.35 10.02 17.01
CA ASP A 385 19.76 10.90 18.11
C ASP A 385 18.85 12.12 18.34
N ILE A 386 17.94 12.46 17.43
CA ILE A 386 17.02 13.59 17.56
C ILE A 386 15.66 13.08 18.03
N PRO A 387 15.00 13.69 19.04
CA PRO A 387 13.66 13.28 19.44
C PRO A 387 12.69 13.31 18.26
N PHE A 388 11.88 12.27 18.09
CA PHE A 388 10.78 12.31 17.14
C PHE A 388 9.52 12.79 17.82
N GLN A 389 8.85 13.71 17.13
CA GLN A 389 7.60 14.30 17.58
C GLN A 389 6.46 13.93 16.65
N MET A 390 5.29 13.69 17.24
CA MET A 390 4.04 13.55 16.51
C MET A 390 2.94 14.45 17.03
N LEU A 391 2.02 14.81 16.14
CA LEU A 391 0.76 15.45 16.50
C LEU A 391 -0.31 14.37 16.77
N LEU A 392 -0.82 14.32 18.00
CA LEU A 392 -1.80 13.34 18.49
C LEU A 392 -3.09 14.05 18.92
N ARG A 393 -4.24 13.63 18.39
CA ARG A 393 -5.55 14.10 18.88
C ARG A 393 -5.95 13.29 20.11
N GLY A 394 -6.17 13.94 21.25
CA GLY A 394 -6.29 13.27 22.55
C GLY A 394 -7.28 12.09 22.59
N ALA A 395 -8.51 12.29 22.13
CA ALA A 395 -9.54 11.25 22.14
C ALA A 395 -9.50 10.28 20.95
N ASN A 396 -8.69 10.55 19.93
CA ASN A 396 -8.79 9.90 18.62
C ASN A 396 -7.46 9.37 18.09
N ALA A 397 -6.36 9.57 18.81
CA ALA A 397 -5.01 9.37 18.35
C ALA A 397 -4.74 10.04 16.99
N VAL A 398 -4.72 9.28 15.89
CA VAL A 398 -4.51 9.81 14.54
C VAL A 398 -5.76 9.73 13.66
N GLY A 399 -6.86 9.20 14.19
CA GLY A 399 -8.12 8.99 13.49
C GLY A 399 -9.06 10.19 13.37
N TYR A 400 -10.19 10.00 12.67
CA TYR A 400 -11.20 11.06 12.44
C TYR A 400 -12.50 10.87 13.24
N THR A 401 -12.70 9.74 13.90
CA THR A 401 -13.91 9.43 14.69
C THR A 401 -13.54 9.09 16.12
N SER A 402 -14.50 9.06 17.04
CA SER A 402 -14.25 8.56 18.40
C SER A 402 -13.94 7.05 18.38
N TYR A 403 -13.04 6.62 19.27
CA TYR A 403 -12.67 5.21 19.45
C TYR A 403 -12.83 4.81 20.92
N PRO A 404 -12.96 3.51 21.23
CA PRO A 404 -12.81 3.01 22.58
C PRO A 404 -11.43 3.37 23.15
N ASP A 405 -11.37 3.64 24.45
CA ASP A 405 -10.17 4.15 25.13
C ASP A 405 -8.96 3.24 24.93
N ASN A 406 -9.18 1.93 25.03
CA ASN A 406 -8.13 0.94 24.89
C ASN A 406 -7.43 0.99 23.52
N VAL A 407 -8.07 1.53 22.48
CA VAL A 407 -7.44 1.77 21.16
C VAL A 407 -6.41 2.90 21.23
N VAL A 408 -6.72 3.99 21.94
CA VAL A 408 -5.80 5.13 22.09
C VAL A 408 -4.59 4.75 22.93
N PHE A 409 -4.80 4.02 24.03
CA PHE A 409 -3.70 3.48 24.86
C PHE A 409 -2.77 2.57 24.06
N ARG A 410 -3.33 1.59 23.33
CA ARG A 410 -2.54 0.65 22.52
C ARG A 410 -1.80 1.35 21.38
N PHE A 411 -2.41 2.36 20.75
CA PHE A 411 -1.72 3.15 19.73
C PHE A 411 -0.50 3.89 20.30
N CYS A 412 -0.64 4.57 21.44
CA CYS A 412 0.48 5.30 22.06
C CYS A 412 1.60 4.34 22.48
N GLU A 413 1.25 3.17 23.01
CA GLU A 413 2.20 2.10 23.36
C GLU A 413 3.02 1.65 22.15
N GLU A 414 2.36 1.31 21.03
CA GLU A 414 3.07 0.85 19.83
C GLU A 414 3.82 1.98 19.12
N ALA A 415 3.32 3.22 19.15
CA ALA A 415 4.04 4.39 18.63
C ALA A 415 5.34 4.65 19.40
N GLN A 416 5.30 4.57 20.74
CA GLN A 416 6.48 4.73 21.58
C GLN A 416 7.51 3.62 21.31
N LYS A 417 7.06 2.35 21.24
CA LYS A 417 7.93 1.21 20.91
C LYS A 417 8.58 1.33 19.54
N ALA A 418 7.87 1.89 18.56
CA ALA A 418 8.38 2.12 17.21
C ALA A 418 9.39 3.28 17.13
N GLY A 419 9.58 4.05 18.21
CA GLY A 419 10.60 5.09 18.32
C GLY A 419 10.07 6.52 18.35
N MET A 420 8.78 6.72 18.60
CA MET A 420 8.20 8.04 18.88
C MET A 420 8.54 8.49 20.30
N ASP A 421 9.03 9.72 20.46
CA ASP A 421 9.50 10.22 21.75
C ASP A 421 8.55 11.29 22.33
N VAL A 422 8.16 12.30 21.54
CA VAL A 422 7.32 13.43 21.94
C VAL A 422 5.93 13.33 21.31
N PHE A 423 4.90 13.38 22.14
CA PHE A 423 3.51 13.35 21.70
C PHE A 423 2.87 14.70 22.01
N ARG A 424 2.67 15.51 20.96
CA ARG A 424 1.91 16.74 21.06
C ARG A 424 0.43 16.43 21.07
N VAL A 425 -0.15 16.30 22.27
CA VAL A 425 -1.56 16.00 22.50
C VAL A 425 -2.36 17.28 22.35
N PHE A 426 -3.37 17.28 21.47
CA PHE A 426 -4.29 18.42 21.30
C PHE A 426 -5.75 17.93 21.17
N ASP A 427 -6.69 18.84 21.39
CA ASP A 427 -8.10 18.64 21.12
C ASP A 427 -8.61 19.76 20.21
N SER A 428 -9.52 19.42 19.28
CA SER A 428 -9.97 20.38 18.28
C SER A 428 -10.83 21.52 18.80
N LEU A 429 -11.30 21.41 20.04
CA LEU A 429 -12.11 22.39 20.75
C LEU A 429 -11.46 22.81 22.10
N ASN A 430 -10.20 22.45 22.35
CA ASN A 430 -9.58 22.52 23.69
C ASN A 430 -10.45 21.87 24.78
N TYR A 431 -11.12 20.77 24.47
CA TYR A 431 -11.95 20.06 25.42
C TYR A 431 -11.09 19.15 26.33
N LEU A 432 -11.01 19.51 27.62
CA LEU A 432 -10.09 18.89 28.59
C LEU A 432 -10.27 17.37 28.73
N GLU A 433 -11.49 16.86 28.69
CA GLU A 433 -11.73 15.41 28.87
C GLU A 433 -11.20 14.57 27.70
N ASN A 434 -11.18 15.13 26.49
CA ASN A 434 -10.52 14.49 25.35
C ASN A 434 -8.99 14.54 25.49
N MET A 435 -8.46 15.66 26.00
CA MET A 435 -7.04 15.82 26.28
C MET A 435 -6.55 14.84 27.33
N ARG A 436 -7.30 14.66 28.43
CA ARG A 436 -6.95 13.77 29.54
C ARG A 436 -6.67 12.34 29.06
N LEU A 437 -7.53 11.78 28.21
CA LEU A 437 -7.30 10.44 27.66
C LEU A 437 -5.95 10.33 26.93
N GLY A 438 -5.63 11.31 26.08
CA GLY A 438 -4.37 11.31 25.34
C GLY A 438 -3.15 11.49 26.23
N ILE A 439 -3.24 12.39 27.22
CA ILE A 439 -2.20 12.63 28.23
C ILE A 439 -1.93 11.33 29.02
N ASP A 440 -2.99 10.70 29.52
CA ASP A 440 -2.90 9.44 30.29
C ASP A 440 -2.33 8.30 29.43
N ALA A 441 -2.76 8.19 28.17
CA ALA A 441 -2.28 7.16 27.24
C ALA A 441 -0.79 7.30 26.89
N VAL A 442 -0.34 8.54 26.64
CA VAL A 442 1.08 8.82 26.37
C VAL A 442 1.93 8.60 27.63
N GLY A 443 1.46 9.09 28.78
CA GLY A 443 2.14 8.89 30.06
C GLY A 443 2.28 7.41 30.40
N ALA A 444 1.23 6.60 30.18
CA ALA A 444 1.26 5.16 30.36
C ALA A 444 2.22 4.44 29.40
N ALA A 445 2.40 4.95 28.17
CA ALA A 445 3.37 4.45 27.20
C ALA A 445 4.82 4.85 27.53
N GLY A 446 5.03 5.80 28.45
CA GLY A 446 6.35 6.36 28.79
C GLY A 446 6.86 7.43 27.83
N GLY A 447 5.98 8.01 27.00
CA GLY A 447 6.32 9.09 26.07
C GLY A 447 6.37 10.47 26.75
N ILE A 448 6.99 11.44 26.09
CA ILE A 448 6.97 12.84 26.54
C ILE A 448 5.61 13.45 26.19
N VAL A 449 4.82 13.73 27.22
CA VAL A 449 3.54 14.43 27.10
C VAL A 449 3.75 15.93 26.89
N GLU A 450 3.52 16.38 25.66
CA GLU A 450 3.43 17.80 25.31
C GLU A 450 1.96 18.16 25.07
N ALA A 451 1.32 18.89 25.99
CA ALA A 451 -0.09 19.24 25.84
C ALA A 451 -0.27 20.60 25.17
N ALA A 452 -1.06 20.62 24.09
CA ALA A 452 -1.26 21.81 23.28
C ALA A 452 -2.55 22.57 23.66
N VAL A 453 -2.41 23.88 23.88
CA VAL A 453 -3.52 24.82 23.83
C VAL A 453 -3.64 25.36 22.40
N CYS A 454 -4.76 25.09 21.72
CA CYS A 454 -5.00 25.65 20.40
C CYS A 454 -5.38 27.14 20.53
N TYR A 455 -4.70 27.99 19.77
CA TYR A 455 -4.90 29.44 19.77
C TYR A 455 -5.90 29.85 18.67
N THR A 456 -6.88 30.69 19.01
CA THR A 456 -7.86 31.30 18.11
C THR A 456 -8.21 32.71 18.58
N GLY A 457 -8.75 33.55 17.69
CA GLY A 457 -9.08 34.93 18.02
C GLY A 457 -7.83 35.80 18.20
N ASP A 458 -8.00 36.91 18.93
CA ASP A 458 -6.93 37.86 19.22
C ASP A 458 -7.03 38.32 20.68
N ILE A 459 -6.05 37.93 21.50
CA ILE A 459 -6.01 38.32 22.91
C ILE A 459 -5.79 39.83 23.12
N LEU A 460 -5.37 40.54 22.07
CA LEU A 460 -5.22 42.00 22.09
C LEU A 460 -6.50 42.73 21.72
N ASP A 461 -7.52 42.03 21.20
CA ASP A 461 -8.81 42.63 20.91
C ASP A 461 -9.61 42.78 22.22
N PRO A 462 -9.84 44.02 22.71
CA PRO A 462 -10.59 44.25 23.94
C PRO A 462 -12.07 43.87 23.83
N SER A 463 -12.58 43.63 22.62
CA SER A 463 -13.96 43.15 22.39
C SER A 463 -14.09 41.62 22.44
N SER A 464 -12.96 40.89 22.46
CA SER A 464 -12.97 39.42 22.59
C SER A 464 -13.30 39.01 24.03
N GLU A 465 -14.56 38.62 24.27
CA GLU A 465 -15.00 38.16 25.60
C GLU A 465 -14.67 36.68 25.87
N GLN A 466 -14.59 35.85 24.82
CA GLN A 466 -14.36 34.41 24.93
C GLN A 466 -12.86 34.10 25.04
N TYR A 467 -12.11 34.15 23.92
CA TYR A 467 -10.69 33.76 23.88
C TYR A 467 -9.76 34.91 24.24
N ASN A 468 -9.86 35.38 25.48
CA ASN A 468 -8.96 36.38 26.06
C ASN A 468 -7.77 35.72 26.77
N LEU A 469 -6.87 36.53 27.33
CA LEU A 469 -5.69 36.03 28.04
C LEU A 469 -6.03 35.11 29.23
N ASP A 470 -7.08 35.44 29.98
CA ASP A 470 -7.50 34.66 31.15
C ASP A 470 -7.98 33.26 30.78
N TYR A 471 -8.64 33.10 29.63
CA TYR A 471 -9.00 31.78 29.09
C TYR A 471 -7.76 30.90 28.90
N TYR A 472 -6.72 31.41 28.24
CA TYR A 472 -5.50 30.65 27.96
C TYR A 472 -4.73 30.28 29.24
N LEU A 473 -4.65 31.20 30.22
CA LEU A 473 -4.05 30.92 31.52
C LEU A 473 -4.85 29.87 32.30
N SER A 474 -6.17 30.02 32.35
CA SER A 474 -7.08 29.08 33.03
C SER A 474 -7.00 27.67 32.45
N PHE A 475 -6.99 27.55 31.12
CA PHE A 475 -6.86 26.25 30.46
C PHE A 475 -5.48 25.65 30.69
N THR A 476 -4.41 26.46 30.70
CA THR A 476 -3.05 26.00 31.01
C THR A 476 -2.93 25.46 32.43
N ARG A 477 -3.58 26.08 33.43
CA ARG A 477 -3.65 25.53 34.80
C ARG A 477 -4.24 24.11 34.79
N GLN A 478 -5.37 23.94 34.10
CA GLN A 478 -6.04 22.65 34.00
C GLN A 478 -5.15 21.58 33.33
N LEU A 479 -4.39 21.95 32.30
CA LEU A 479 -3.43 21.02 31.67
C LEU A 479 -2.26 20.69 32.61
N THR A 480 -1.75 21.67 33.34
CA THR A 480 -0.65 21.49 34.30
C THR A 480 -1.06 20.55 35.44
N ASP A 481 -2.31 20.65 35.92
CA ASP A 481 -2.88 19.75 36.92
C ASP A 481 -2.95 18.28 36.45
N LEU A 482 -2.89 18.03 35.14
CA LEU A 482 -2.83 16.67 34.56
C LEU A 482 -1.39 16.12 34.45
N GLY A 483 -0.38 16.85 34.90
CA GLY A 483 1.01 16.37 34.93
C GLY A 483 1.71 16.36 33.58
N ILE A 484 1.46 17.37 32.73
CA ILE A 484 2.14 17.53 31.44
C ILE A 484 3.63 17.84 31.63
N HIS A 485 4.47 17.44 30.69
CA HIS A 485 5.91 17.72 30.74
C HIS A 485 6.26 19.04 30.02
N VAL A 486 5.53 19.36 28.94
CA VAL A 486 5.73 20.54 28.10
C VAL A 486 4.37 21.14 27.74
N LEU A 487 4.25 22.46 27.79
CA LEU A 487 3.10 23.19 27.26
C LEU A 487 3.38 23.58 25.81
N ALA A 488 2.51 23.18 24.89
CA ALA A 488 2.52 23.70 23.53
C ALA A 488 1.45 24.79 23.33
N ILE A 489 1.81 25.87 22.65
CA ILE A 489 0.85 26.84 22.09
C ILE A 489 0.72 26.51 20.62
N LYS A 490 -0.43 25.99 20.19
CA LYS A 490 -0.69 25.61 18.81
C LYS A 490 -1.53 26.67 18.10
N ASP A 491 -0.87 27.59 17.41
CA ASP A 491 -1.51 28.54 16.49
C ASP A 491 -1.58 27.94 15.07
N MET A 492 -2.59 27.10 14.85
CA MET A 492 -2.78 26.34 13.59
C MET A 492 -3.10 27.18 12.36
N ALA A 493 -3.45 28.46 12.52
CA ALA A 493 -3.84 29.34 11.42
C ALA A 493 -2.84 30.49 11.19
N GLY A 494 -1.93 30.77 12.12
CA GLY A 494 -1.03 31.92 12.03
C GLY A 494 -1.67 33.22 12.49
N LEU A 495 -2.46 33.15 13.57
CA LEU A 495 -3.21 34.25 14.17
C LEU A 495 -2.43 34.97 15.28
N LEU A 496 -1.42 34.32 15.85
CA LEU A 496 -0.64 34.84 16.95
C LEU A 496 0.31 35.93 16.45
N LYS A 497 -0.14 37.18 16.49
CA LYS A 497 0.64 38.38 16.13
C LYS A 497 1.86 38.53 17.06
N PRO A 498 2.94 39.22 16.65
CA PRO A 498 4.14 39.35 17.50
C PRO A 498 3.88 39.96 18.89
N GLU A 499 3.03 40.98 18.98
CA GLU A 499 2.66 41.57 20.27
C GLU A 499 1.82 40.59 21.11
N ALA A 500 0.90 39.86 20.48
CA ALA A 500 0.08 38.85 21.15
C ALA A 500 0.95 37.69 21.66
N ALA A 501 1.94 37.25 20.87
CA ALA A 501 2.94 36.27 21.28
C ALA A 501 3.70 36.75 22.53
N THR A 502 4.15 38.02 22.52
CA THR A 502 4.86 38.62 23.66
C THR A 502 4.01 38.59 24.92
N VAL A 503 2.76 39.06 24.84
CA VAL A 503 1.84 39.12 25.98
C VAL A 503 1.51 37.72 26.50
N LEU A 504 1.12 36.80 25.62
CA LEU A 504 0.71 35.45 25.99
C LEU A 504 1.85 34.66 26.64
N VAL A 505 3.00 34.60 25.97
CA VAL A 505 4.15 33.82 26.45
C VAL A 505 4.72 34.43 27.73
N SER A 506 4.79 35.76 27.85
CA SER A 506 5.25 36.41 29.08
C SER A 506 4.33 36.14 30.27
N ALA A 507 3.02 36.08 30.04
CA ALA A 507 2.05 35.76 31.09
C ALA A 507 2.19 34.30 31.53
N LEU A 508 2.27 33.37 30.57
CA LEU A 508 2.47 31.95 30.84
C LEU A 508 3.79 31.67 31.56
N ARG A 509 4.90 32.25 31.10
CA ARG A 509 6.21 32.10 31.75
C ARG A 509 6.22 32.62 33.18
N ARG A 510 5.51 33.73 33.45
CA ARG A 510 5.42 34.31 34.80
C ARG A 510 4.66 33.40 35.76
N GLU A 511 3.60 32.76 35.28
CA GLU A 511 2.77 31.88 36.10
C GLU A 511 3.38 30.47 36.25
N PHE A 512 4.03 29.97 35.20
CA PHE A 512 4.63 28.63 35.14
C PHE A 512 6.15 28.74 34.84
N PRO A 513 6.99 29.13 35.83
CA PRO A 513 8.40 29.43 35.60
C PRO A 513 9.24 28.21 35.17
N ASP A 514 8.87 27.02 35.65
CA ASP A 514 9.61 25.78 35.42
C ASP A 514 9.07 24.93 34.25
N LEU A 515 7.86 25.23 33.76
CA LEU A 515 7.22 24.48 32.68
C LEU A 515 7.82 24.92 31.33
N PRO A 516 8.37 23.99 30.52
CA PRO A 516 8.80 24.33 29.17
C PRO A 516 7.63 24.79 28.30
N ILE A 517 7.85 25.83 27.49
CA ILE A 517 6.88 26.42 26.57
C ILE A 517 7.38 26.25 25.14
N HIS A 518 6.60 25.51 24.35
CA HIS A 518 6.85 25.23 22.94
C HIS A 518 5.82 25.96 22.08
N VAL A 519 6.24 26.83 21.17
CA VAL A 519 5.30 27.64 20.36
C VAL A 519 5.29 27.17 18.91
N HIS A 520 4.10 26.84 18.42
CA HIS A 520 3.85 26.47 17.04
C HIS A 520 2.97 27.52 16.38
N THR A 521 3.36 27.99 15.19
CA THR A 521 2.54 28.87 14.35
C THR A 521 2.68 28.49 12.87
N HIS A 522 1.81 29.07 12.05
CA HIS A 522 1.93 29.07 10.60
C HIS A 522 2.26 30.48 10.10
N ASP A 523 3.02 30.60 9.02
CA ASP A 523 3.41 31.88 8.43
C ASP A 523 2.37 32.40 7.41
N THR A 524 1.10 32.04 7.61
CA THR A 524 0.02 32.30 6.63
C THR A 524 -0.11 33.79 6.34
N ALA A 525 0.00 34.63 7.38
CA ALA A 525 -0.06 36.08 7.26
C ALA A 525 1.28 36.73 6.85
N GLY A 526 2.38 35.98 6.77
CA GLY A 526 3.73 36.49 6.57
C GLY A 526 4.34 37.16 7.81
N THR A 527 3.82 36.87 9.01
CA THR A 527 4.29 37.43 10.29
C THR A 527 4.90 36.39 11.22
N GLY A 528 4.95 35.11 10.81
CA GLY A 528 5.29 33.98 11.67
C GLY A 528 6.72 34.05 12.19
N VAL A 529 7.70 34.44 11.37
CA VAL A 529 9.11 34.63 11.82
C VAL A 529 9.18 35.66 12.94
N ALA A 530 8.51 36.81 12.77
CA ALA A 530 8.48 37.87 13.78
C ALA A 530 7.76 37.41 15.06
N SER A 531 6.68 36.65 14.93
CA SER A 531 5.94 36.09 16.07
C SER A 531 6.75 35.09 16.87
N MET A 532 7.53 34.22 16.22
CA MET A 532 8.39 33.25 16.91
C MET A 532 9.59 33.92 17.60
N ILE A 533 10.19 34.95 16.99
CA ILE A 533 11.23 35.77 17.65
C ILE A 533 10.66 36.46 18.89
N ALA A 534 9.45 37.02 18.78
CA ALA A 534 8.76 37.67 19.90
C ALA A 534 8.45 36.66 21.03
N ALA A 535 7.97 35.46 20.68
CA ALA A 535 7.76 34.37 21.64
C ALA A 535 9.06 33.95 22.35
N ALA A 536 10.17 33.83 21.61
CA ALA A 536 11.48 33.50 22.15
C ALA A 536 11.95 34.56 23.16
N HIS A 537 11.86 35.85 22.82
CA HIS A 537 12.18 36.95 23.75
C HIS A 537 11.27 37.00 24.98
N ALA A 538 10.03 36.54 24.86
CA ALA A 538 9.08 36.43 25.97
C ALA A 538 9.30 35.19 26.85
N GLY A 539 10.21 34.30 26.46
CA GLY A 539 10.63 33.14 27.26
C GLY A 539 10.07 31.80 26.81
N ALA A 540 9.73 31.63 25.53
CA ALA A 540 9.54 30.31 24.92
C ALA A 540 10.87 29.55 24.86
N ASP A 541 10.85 28.26 25.16
CA ASP A 541 12.06 27.40 25.15
C ASP A 541 12.28 26.76 23.77
N ALA A 542 11.20 26.52 23.02
CA ALA A 542 11.25 25.96 21.68
C ALA A 542 10.20 26.59 20.75
N VAL A 543 10.52 26.64 19.45
CA VAL A 543 9.55 27.00 18.40
C VAL A 543 9.59 26.01 17.23
N ASP A 544 8.44 25.84 16.57
CA ASP A 544 8.37 25.09 15.32
C ASP A 544 8.79 25.96 14.12
N ALA A 545 9.64 25.40 13.26
CA ALA A 545 10.08 25.99 12.00
C ALA A 545 10.17 24.91 10.91
N ALA A 546 10.22 25.33 9.64
CA ALA A 546 10.50 24.43 8.52
C ALA A 546 11.77 24.88 7.78
N ILE A 547 12.46 23.95 7.14
CA ILE A 547 13.52 24.26 6.18
C ILE A 547 12.99 25.23 5.12
N ASP A 548 13.81 26.20 4.70
CA ASP A 548 13.35 27.40 3.97
C ASP A 548 12.56 27.06 2.69
N ALA A 549 13.00 26.08 1.91
CA ALA A 549 12.33 25.58 0.72
C ALA A 549 10.92 25.00 0.99
N MET A 550 10.64 24.62 2.23
CA MET A 550 9.38 24.04 2.71
C MET A 550 8.68 24.96 3.73
N ALA A 551 9.11 26.21 3.87
CA ALA A 551 8.57 27.18 4.81
C ALA A 551 7.68 28.23 4.12
N GLY A 552 7.08 29.10 4.93
CA GLY A 552 6.31 30.26 4.48
C GLY A 552 4.91 29.91 3.95
N THR A 553 4.13 30.96 3.67
CA THR A 553 2.72 30.82 3.28
C THR A 553 1.96 30.00 4.32
N THR A 554 1.21 28.96 3.93
CA THR A 554 0.49 28.12 4.89
C THR A 554 1.38 27.20 5.71
N SER A 555 2.70 27.14 5.48
CA SER A 555 3.66 26.34 6.26
C SER A 555 4.15 27.09 7.51
N GLN A 556 5.09 26.50 8.25
CA GLN A 556 5.78 27.14 9.36
C GLN A 556 6.70 28.28 8.89
N PRO A 557 7.13 29.16 9.82
CA PRO A 557 8.19 30.14 9.56
C PRO A 557 9.49 29.48 9.10
N SER A 558 10.27 30.23 8.31
CA SER A 558 11.58 29.79 7.81
C SER A 558 12.58 29.59 8.95
N MET A 559 13.15 28.39 9.03
CA MET A 559 14.17 28.01 10.00
C MET A 559 15.45 28.82 9.82
N GLY A 560 15.92 28.98 8.58
CA GLY A 560 17.13 29.74 8.28
C GLY A 560 16.98 31.22 8.65
N ALA A 561 15.80 31.81 8.42
CA ALA A 561 15.49 33.16 8.85
C ALA A 561 15.49 33.31 10.37
N LEU A 562 14.89 32.37 11.11
CA LEU A 562 14.88 32.37 12.57
C LEU A 562 16.28 32.21 13.16
N ALA A 563 17.01 31.18 12.75
CA ALA A 563 18.37 30.91 13.22
C ALA A 563 19.31 32.09 12.93
N SER A 564 19.26 32.65 11.71
CA SER A 564 20.09 33.80 11.33
C SER A 564 19.72 35.07 12.10
N SER A 565 18.44 35.28 12.43
CA SER A 565 17.98 36.46 13.17
C SER A 565 18.42 36.45 14.63
N LEU A 566 18.56 35.26 15.22
CA LEU A 566 18.96 35.08 16.62
C LEU A 566 20.47 34.78 16.78
N ALA A 567 21.19 34.57 15.68
CA ALA A 567 22.62 34.28 15.70
C ALA A 567 23.42 35.36 16.45
N ARG A 568 24.35 34.93 17.31
CA ARG A 568 25.19 35.79 18.18
C ARG A 568 24.39 36.60 19.21
N SER A 569 23.16 36.19 19.52
CA SER A 569 22.38 36.70 20.65
C SER A 569 22.34 35.66 21.78
N PRO A 570 21.84 36.00 22.99
CA PRO A 570 21.60 35.00 24.03
C PRO A 570 20.61 33.89 23.62
N LEU A 571 19.78 34.13 22.61
CA LEU A 571 18.79 33.18 22.09
C LEU A 571 19.28 32.44 20.84
N ASP A 572 20.59 32.46 20.57
CA ASP A 572 21.19 31.72 19.44
C ASP A 572 20.77 30.24 19.48
N THR A 573 20.31 29.71 18.35
CA THR A 573 19.83 28.32 18.25
C THR A 573 20.98 27.32 18.23
N GLY A 574 22.20 27.79 17.95
CA GLY A 574 23.39 26.96 17.85
C GLY A 574 23.41 26.01 16.65
N LEU A 575 22.46 26.15 15.72
CA LEU A 575 22.42 25.40 14.46
C LEU A 575 23.45 25.95 13.46
N ASP A 576 24.07 25.07 12.69
CA ASP A 576 25.05 25.46 11.68
C ASP A 576 24.34 25.79 10.36
N MET A 577 24.49 27.04 9.89
CA MET A 577 23.83 27.50 8.68
C MET A 577 24.36 26.85 7.41
N ASP A 578 25.64 26.47 7.34
CA ASP A 578 26.19 25.79 6.17
C ASP A 578 25.63 24.36 6.07
N GLU A 579 25.41 23.69 7.21
CA GLU A 579 24.75 22.38 7.27
C GLU A 579 23.26 22.49 6.91
N ILE A 580 22.54 23.50 7.44
CA ILE A 580 21.13 23.76 7.12
C ILE A 580 20.96 24.05 5.62
N THR A 581 21.81 24.89 5.03
CA THR A 581 21.71 25.23 3.60
C THR A 581 21.84 23.99 2.72
N LYS A 582 22.74 23.05 3.03
CA LYS A 582 22.85 21.80 2.27
C LYS A 582 21.58 20.95 2.32
N VAL A 583 20.91 20.90 3.47
CA VAL A 583 19.61 20.23 3.61
C VAL A 583 18.52 21.01 2.87
N ASN A 584 18.58 22.34 2.87
CA ASN A 584 17.66 23.18 2.12
C ASN A 584 17.77 22.99 0.61
N ASP A 585 18.97 22.95 0.06
CA ASP A 585 19.21 22.76 -1.38
C ASP A 585 18.56 21.47 -1.88
N TYR A 586 18.64 20.39 -1.08
CA TYR A 586 17.91 19.15 -1.36
C TYR A 586 16.39 19.37 -1.42
N TRP A 587 15.82 20.05 -0.43
CA TRP A 587 14.38 20.29 -0.37
C TRP A 587 13.88 21.22 -1.47
N GLU A 588 14.70 22.16 -1.93
CA GLU A 588 14.38 23.03 -3.07
C GLU A 588 14.21 22.20 -4.35
N GLU A 589 15.14 21.28 -4.61
CA GLU A 589 15.05 20.36 -5.76
C GLU A 589 13.95 19.31 -5.57
N CYS A 590 13.85 18.72 -4.38
CA CYS A 590 12.90 17.65 -4.05
C CYS A 590 11.44 18.14 -4.14
N ARG A 591 11.14 19.37 -3.66
CA ARG A 591 9.81 19.97 -3.78
C ARG A 591 9.35 20.06 -5.23
N GLY A 592 10.28 20.21 -6.18
CA GLY A 592 9.98 20.18 -7.62
C GLY A 592 9.35 18.86 -8.09
N LEU A 593 9.64 17.72 -7.44
CA LEU A 593 8.98 16.44 -7.73
C LEU A 593 7.49 16.46 -7.35
N TYR A 594 7.11 17.33 -6.43
CA TYR A 594 5.75 17.46 -5.89
C TYR A 594 4.95 18.62 -6.51
N ALA A 595 5.42 19.21 -7.60
CA ALA A 595 4.70 20.21 -8.38
C ALA A 595 3.22 19.83 -8.71
N PRO A 596 2.85 18.55 -8.90
CA PRO A 596 1.44 18.15 -9.07
C PRO A 596 0.52 18.43 -7.88
N PHE A 597 1.08 18.67 -6.69
CA PHE A 597 0.33 18.79 -5.43
C PHE A 597 0.39 20.20 -4.82
N GLU A 598 1.02 21.14 -5.50
CA GLU A 598 1.13 22.53 -5.04
C GLU A 598 -0.24 23.19 -4.90
N SER A 599 -0.44 23.90 -3.80
CA SER A 599 -1.69 24.65 -3.52
C SER A 599 -1.94 25.81 -4.50
N GLY A 600 -0.89 26.26 -5.21
CA GLY A 600 -0.92 27.42 -6.09
C GLY A 600 -0.87 28.78 -5.39
N GLN A 601 -0.79 28.80 -4.06
CA GLN A 601 -0.60 30.03 -3.28
C GLN A 601 0.83 30.55 -3.45
N LYS A 602 0.96 31.79 -3.93
CA LYS A 602 2.27 32.40 -4.25
C LYS A 602 2.88 33.21 -3.10
N SER A 603 2.08 33.60 -2.11
CA SER A 603 2.50 34.44 -0.99
C SER A 603 1.58 34.26 0.22
N GLY A 604 2.01 34.74 1.38
CA GLY A 604 1.11 34.89 2.54
C GLY A 604 -0.07 35.82 2.25
N SER A 605 -1.11 35.71 3.09
CA SER A 605 -2.33 36.49 3.03
C SER A 605 -2.84 36.84 4.43
N ALA A 606 -2.90 38.15 4.72
CA ALA A 606 -3.35 38.66 6.02
C ALA A 606 -4.87 38.53 6.26
N ASP A 607 -5.65 38.12 5.26
CA ASP A 607 -7.08 37.86 5.46
C ASP A 607 -7.36 36.63 6.32
N VAL A 608 -6.35 35.83 6.64
CA VAL A 608 -6.41 34.78 7.66
C VAL A 608 -6.81 35.31 9.02
N TYR A 609 -6.49 36.56 9.36
CA TYR A 609 -6.97 37.19 10.60
C TYR A 609 -8.49 37.41 10.64
N ASN A 610 -9.18 37.30 9.49
CA ASN A 610 -10.63 37.40 9.43
C ASN A 610 -11.32 36.03 9.38
N HIS A 611 -10.82 35.13 8.53
CA HIS A 611 -11.46 33.83 8.31
C HIS A 611 -10.90 32.72 9.18
N GLU A 612 -9.69 32.88 9.74
CA GLU A 612 -9.07 31.96 10.68
C GLU A 612 -9.02 30.51 10.18
N MET A 613 -8.77 30.32 8.88
CA MET A 613 -8.67 28.97 8.29
C MET A 613 -7.24 28.48 8.51
N PRO A 614 -7.05 27.29 9.11
CA PRO A 614 -5.74 26.65 9.15
C PRO A 614 -5.18 26.35 7.77
N GLY A 615 -3.86 26.24 7.66
CA GLY A 615 -3.17 26.01 6.39
C GLY A 615 -3.73 24.83 5.58
N GLY A 616 -3.72 23.63 6.15
CA GLY A 616 -4.26 22.43 5.50
C GLY A 616 -5.76 22.53 5.15
N GLN A 617 -6.56 23.25 5.94
CA GLN A 617 -7.98 23.46 5.65
C GLN A 617 -8.16 24.38 4.43
N TYR A 618 -7.35 25.43 4.30
CA TYR A 618 -7.41 26.36 3.18
C TYR A 618 -7.22 25.63 1.85
N THR A 619 -6.14 24.83 1.75
CA THR A 619 -5.81 24.06 0.55
C THR A 619 -6.90 23.03 0.22
N ASN A 620 -7.35 22.26 1.22
CA ASN A 620 -8.41 21.26 1.03
C ASN A 620 -9.74 21.88 0.57
N LEU A 621 -10.16 22.98 1.21
CA LEU A 621 -11.42 23.66 0.90
C LEU A 621 -11.38 24.29 -0.50
N LEU A 622 -10.22 24.77 -0.93
CA LEU A 622 -10.02 25.30 -2.28
C LEU A 622 -10.26 24.19 -3.34
N PHE A 623 -9.61 23.04 -3.19
CA PHE A 623 -9.80 21.90 -4.11
C PHE A 623 -11.24 21.39 -4.12
N GLN A 624 -11.87 21.24 -2.95
CA GLN A 624 -13.28 20.84 -2.85
C GLN A 624 -14.21 21.83 -3.57
N SER A 625 -13.97 23.13 -3.42
CA SER A 625 -14.78 24.15 -4.09
C SER A 625 -14.71 24.06 -5.62
N GLN A 626 -13.55 23.69 -6.16
CA GLN A 626 -13.37 23.49 -7.60
C GLN A 626 -14.15 22.26 -8.09
N GLN A 627 -14.10 21.17 -7.34
CA GLN A 627 -14.85 19.94 -7.65
C GLN A 627 -16.37 20.14 -7.62
N LEU A 628 -16.87 21.01 -6.74
CA LEU A 628 -18.30 21.35 -6.66
C LEU A 628 -18.74 22.41 -7.68
N GLY A 629 -17.87 22.82 -8.61
CA GLY A 629 -18.19 23.84 -9.61
C GLY A 629 -18.33 25.25 -9.04
N LEU A 630 -17.81 25.51 -7.84
CA LEU A 630 -17.77 26.84 -7.20
C LEU A 630 -16.49 27.62 -7.59
N SER A 631 -15.82 27.19 -8.66
CA SER A 631 -14.67 27.87 -9.26
C SER A 631 -14.99 29.36 -9.52
N GLY A 632 -14.13 30.24 -9.01
CA GLY A 632 -14.32 31.70 -9.08
C GLY A 632 -15.12 32.32 -7.93
N ARG A 633 -15.75 31.52 -7.06
CA ARG A 633 -16.44 32.01 -5.84
C ARG A 633 -15.59 31.94 -4.57
N TRP A 634 -14.29 31.63 -4.68
CA TRP A 634 -13.39 31.50 -3.53
C TRP A 634 -13.45 32.67 -2.51
N PRO A 635 -13.45 33.96 -2.92
CA PRO A 635 -13.58 35.06 -1.97
C PRO A 635 -14.88 35.03 -1.16
N HIS A 636 -15.98 34.52 -1.73
CA HIS A 636 -17.25 34.36 -1.02
C HIS A 636 -17.18 33.22 -0.01
N ILE A 637 -16.50 32.12 -0.35
CA ILE A 637 -16.27 30.99 0.56
C ILE A 637 -15.45 31.45 1.77
N LYS A 638 -14.39 32.25 1.58
CA LYS A 638 -13.59 32.79 2.71
C LYS A 638 -14.42 33.62 3.67
N ARG A 639 -15.28 34.50 3.16
CA ARG A 639 -16.20 35.30 4.00
C ARG A 639 -17.23 34.42 4.69
N ALA A 640 -17.82 33.47 3.96
CA ALA A 640 -18.78 32.52 4.51
C ALA A 640 -18.16 31.62 5.58
N TYR A 641 -16.85 31.37 5.53
CA TYR A 641 -16.14 30.61 6.57
C TYR A 641 -16.10 31.36 7.90
N ALA A 642 -15.84 32.69 7.88
CA ALA A 642 -15.95 33.52 9.07
C ALA A 642 -17.39 33.57 9.62
N SER A 643 -18.38 33.67 8.72
CA SER A 643 -19.81 33.59 9.06
C SER A 643 -20.20 32.26 9.69
N ALA A 644 -19.73 31.15 9.10
CA ALA A 644 -19.96 29.80 9.62
C ALA A 644 -19.35 29.62 11.01
N ASN A 645 -18.18 30.20 11.28
CA ASN A 645 -17.57 30.17 12.61
C ASN A 645 -18.47 30.82 13.67
N ARG A 646 -18.99 32.03 13.38
CA ARG A 646 -19.93 32.72 14.28
C ARG A 646 -21.21 31.90 14.51
N LEU A 647 -21.78 31.35 13.44
CA LEU A 647 -22.97 30.48 13.53
C LEU A 647 -22.73 29.22 14.39
N LEU A 648 -21.49 28.74 14.46
CA LEU A 648 -21.09 27.57 15.24
C LEU A 648 -20.65 27.90 16.67
N GLY A 649 -20.67 29.19 17.05
CA GLY A 649 -20.38 29.67 18.41
C GLY A 649 -18.96 30.18 18.61
N ASP A 650 -18.29 30.63 17.55
CA ASP A 650 -16.89 31.06 17.53
C ASP A 650 -15.97 29.98 18.09
N ILE A 651 -15.77 28.91 17.34
CA ILE A 651 -15.02 27.74 17.81
C ILE A 651 -13.53 27.84 17.47
N ILE A 652 -12.75 27.04 18.20
CA ILE A 652 -11.40 26.68 17.79
C ILE A 652 -11.51 25.83 16.52
N LYS A 653 -10.71 26.19 15.50
CA LYS A 653 -10.78 25.60 14.16
C LYS A 653 -9.48 24.89 13.83
N VAL A 654 -9.46 23.58 14.07
CA VAL A 654 -8.37 22.68 13.67
C VAL A 654 -9.01 21.34 13.30
N THR A 655 -8.32 20.45 12.60
CA THR A 655 -8.97 19.19 12.18
C THR A 655 -9.50 18.39 13.40
N PRO A 656 -10.79 18.00 13.44
CA PRO A 656 -11.79 18.09 12.37
C PRO A 656 -12.77 19.28 12.48
N SER A 657 -12.75 20.10 13.53
CA SER A 657 -13.64 21.28 13.66
C SER A 657 -13.49 22.28 12.51
N SER A 658 -12.28 22.46 11.96
CA SER A 658 -12.06 23.32 10.78
C SER A 658 -12.81 22.84 9.54
N LYS A 659 -13.01 21.52 9.40
CA LYS A 659 -13.80 20.91 8.33
C LYS A 659 -15.30 21.20 8.53
N VAL A 660 -15.79 21.13 9.77
CA VAL A 660 -17.19 21.46 10.10
C VAL A 660 -17.54 22.87 9.62
N VAL A 661 -16.68 23.85 9.95
CA VAL A 661 -16.85 25.24 9.50
C VAL A 661 -16.76 25.34 7.98
N GLY A 662 -15.85 24.58 7.36
CA GLY A 662 -15.66 24.55 5.90
C GLY A 662 -16.86 24.02 5.12
N ASP A 663 -17.41 22.90 5.57
CA ASP A 663 -18.59 22.26 4.97
C ASP A 663 -19.81 23.18 5.09
N LEU A 664 -19.99 23.85 6.24
CA LEU A 664 -21.05 24.84 6.42
C LEU A 664 -20.84 26.06 5.50
N ALA A 665 -19.62 26.56 5.37
CA ALA A 665 -19.31 27.70 4.51
C ALA A 665 -19.62 27.40 3.04
N GLN A 666 -19.22 26.24 2.53
CA GLN A 666 -19.55 25.81 1.18
C GLN A 666 -21.05 25.64 0.99
N PHE A 667 -21.73 25.02 1.96
CA PHE A 667 -23.19 24.86 1.95
C PHE A 667 -23.90 26.22 1.88
N MET A 668 -23.45 27.21 2.66
CA MET A 668 -24.00 28.56 2.63
C MET A 668 -23.82 29.22 1.26
N VAL A 669 -22.62 29.13 0.67
CA VAL A 669 -22.33 29.73 -0.65
C VAL A 669 -23.10 29.03 -1.78
N GLN A 670 -23.20 27.71 -1.75
CA GLN A 670 -23.92 26.93 -2.76
C GLN A 670 -25.41 27.25 -2.75
N ASN A 671 -25.99 27.46 -1.56
CA ASN A 671 -27.42 27.73 -1.38
C ASN A 671 -27.75 29.23 -1.29
N ASN A 672 -26.76 30.11 -1.47
CA ASN A 672 -26.86 31.57 -1.32
C ASN A 672 -27.52 32.00 0.01
N LEU A 673 -27.09 31.41 1.13
CA LEU A 673 -27.62 31.67 2.46
C LEU A 673 -26.79 32.73 3.21
N THR A 674 -27.48 33.64 3.91
CA THR A 674 -26.87 34.56 4.90
C THR A 674 -26.91 33.93 6.31
N GLU A 675 -26.24 34.54 7.29
CA GLU A 675 -26.26 34.08 8.68
C GLU A 675 -27.69 34.05 9.25
N GLU A 676 -28.45 35.10 9.01
CA GLU A 676 -29.84 35.23 9.44
C GLU A 676 -30.71 34.15 8.80
N ALA A 677 -30.53 33.92 7.49
CA ALA A 677 -31.28 32.91 6.76
C ALA A 677 -31.00 31.48 7.28
N VAL A 678 -29.76 31.19 7.73
CA VAL A 678 -29.42 29.89 8.33
C VAL A 678 -30.16 29.71 9.67
N ILE A 679 -30.21 30.75 10.52
CA ILE A 679 -30.87 30.68 11.83
C ILE A 679 -32.41 30.60 11.68
N GLU A 680 -32.98 31.38 10.77
CA GLU A 680 -34.43 31.42 10.52
C GLU A 680 -34.93 30.11 9.90
N ARG A 681 -34.20 29.58 8.91
CA ARG A 681 -34.61 28.39 8.15
C ARG A 681 -34.01 27.08 8.65
N GLY A 682 -33.28 27.09 9.78
CA GLY A 682 -32.49 25.96 10.28
C GLY A 682 -33.24 24.62 10.30
N GLU A 683 -34.51 24.59 10.70
CA GLU A 683 -35.32 23.35 10.77
C GLU A 683 -35.62 22.71 9.40
N SER A 684 -35.59 23.53 8.34
CA SER A 684 -35.89 23.15 6.95
C SER A 684 -34.64 22.84 6.12
N LEU A 685 -33.46 23.20 6.63
CA LEU A 685 -32.19 23.03 5.92
C LEU A 685 -31.59 21.65 6.24
N SER A 686 -31.14 20.96 5.21
CA SER A 686 -30.36 19.72 5.36
C SER A 686 -28.88 20.06 5.53
N PHE A 687 -28.45 20.28 6.77
CA PHE A 687 -27.05 20.58 7.06
C PHE A 687 -26.11 19.44 6.64
N PRO A 688 -24.84 19.76 6.31
CA PRO A 688 -23.80 18.75 6.13
C PRO A 688 -23.67 17.84 7.35
N GLY A 689 -23.37 16.56 7.13
CA GLY A 689 -23.26 15.56 8.21
C GLY A 689 -22.26 15.96 9.30
N SER A 690 -21.13 16.56 8.93
CA SER A 690 -20.11 17.06 9.88
C SER A 690 -20.64 18.13 10.84
N VAL A 691 -21.54 19.00 10.35
CA VAL A 691 -22.21 20.04 11.16
C VAL A 691 -23.20 19.42 12.13
N VAL A 692 -23.96 18.42 11.67
CA VAL A 692 -24.88 17.66 12.51
C VAL A 692 -24.12 16.91 13.61
N GLU A 693 -23.03 16.23 13.27
CA GLU A 693 -22.18 15.49 14.21
C GLU A 693 -21.53 16.42 15.26
N TYR A 694 -21.11 17.62 14.86
CA TYR A 694 -20.65 18.65 15.79
C TYR A 694 -21.73 19.01 16.81
N PHE A 695 -22.94 19.37 16.37
CA PHE A 695 -24.04 19.72 17.27
C PHE A 695 -24.49 18.57 18.18
N GLN A 696 -24.26 17.34 17.75
CA GLN A 696 -24.52 16.12 18.53
C GLN A 696 -23.45 15.85 19.60
N GLY A 697 -22.30 16.53 19.56
CA GLY A 697 -21.20 16.39 20.52
C GLY A 697 -20.16 15.34 20.14
N TYR A 698 -20.12 14.86 18.89
CA TYR A 698 -19.14 13.84 18.47
C TYR A 698 -17.68 14.31 18.54
N LEU A 699 -17.45 15.62 18.45
CA LEU A 699 -16.13 16.24 18.50
C LEU A 699 -15.71 16.62 19.93
N GLY A 700 -16.59 16.43 20.93
CA GLY A 700 -16.46 17.02 22.26
C GLY A 700 -17.32 18.25 22.44
N ILE A 701 -17.19 18.89 23.59
CA ILE A 701 -18.00 20.05 23.98
C ILE A 701 -17.14 21.32 23.82
N PRO A 702 -17.60 22.35 23.06
CA PRO A 702 -16.87 23.60 22.94
C PRO A 702 -16.82 24.35 24.29
N PRO A 703 -15.77 25.16 24.55
CA PRO A 703 -15.53 25.74 25.89
C PRO A 703 -16.69 26.58 26.44
N TYR A 704 -17.44 27.24 25.55
CA TYR A 704 -18.56 28.11 25.90
C TYR A 704 -19.93 27.49 25.59
N GLY A 705 -19.97 26.18 25.34
CA GLY A 705 -21.19 25.47 24.93
C GLY A 705 -21.58 25.73 23.48
N PHE A 706 -22.63 25.05 23.04
CA PHE A 706 -23.11 25.13 21.66
C PHE A 706 -24.08 26.30 21.46
N PRO A 707 -24.13 26.92 20.26
CA PRO A 707 -25.04 28.03 20.00
C PRO A 707 -26.51 27.59 19.88
N GLU A 708 -27.37 28.19 20.70
CA GLU A 708 -28.83 28.06 20.62
C GLU A 708 -29.46 29.28 19.92
N PRO A 709 -30.57 29.13 19.18
CA PRO A 709 -31.38 27.92 19.01
C PRO A 709 -30.90 27.00 17.88
N LEU A 710 -29.71 27.22 17.29
CA LEU A 710 -29.29 26.48 16.10
C LEU A 710 -29.07 24.99 16.38
N ARG A 711 -28.48 24.65 17.54
CA ARG A 711 -28.37 23.25 18.00
C ARG A 711 -29.74 22.61 18.19
N SER A 712 -30.64 23.23 18.94
CA SER A 712 -31.99 22.70 19.17
C SER A 712 -32.84 22.58 17.91
N LYS A 713 -32.62 23.44 16.90
CA LYS A 713 -33.27 23.38 15.58
C LYS A 713 -32.63 22.37 14.61
N GLY A 714 -31.49 21.76 14.96
CA GLY A 714 -30.64 20.93 14.10
C GLY A 714 -30.86 19.41 14.10
N LYS A 715 -31.87 18.92 14.83
CA LYS A 715 -32.39 17.52 14.89
C LYS A 715 -31.49 16.44 15.55
N THR A 716 -32.22 15.65 16.33
CA THR A 716 -31.93 14.53 17.24
C THR A 716 -31.15 13.35 16.62
N LEU A 717 -30.42 12.59 17.45
CA LEU A 717 -29.66 11.37 17.05
C LEU A 717 -30.59 10.24 16.54
N PRO A 718 -30.10 9.31 15.69
CA PRO A 718 -30.85 8.14 15.21
C PRO A 718 -31.37 7.18 16.30
N ASN A 719 -30.86 7.29 17.53
CA ASN A 719 -31.20 6.44 18.67
C ASN A 719 -32.22 7.08 19.65
N GLY A 720 -32.73 8.27 19.35
CA GLY A 720 -33.67 8.98 20.22
C GLY A 720 -33.06 9.68 21.44
N LYS A 721 -31.73 9.62 21.67
CA LYS A 721 -31.01 10.54 22.57
C LYS A 721 -30.80 11.88 21.85
N SER A 722 -30.77 13.01 22.56
CA SER A 722 -30.62 14.33 21.93
C SER A 722 -29.18 14.65 21.53
N CYS A 723 -28.20 14.47 22.43
CA CYS A 723 -26.77 14.76 22.24
C CYS A 723 -25.90 13.95 23.21
N PHE A 724 -24.57 13.93 23.01
CA PHE A 724 -23.60 13.49 24.03
C PHE A 724 -23.32 14.61 25.03
N ASP A 725 -23.25 14.27 26.33
CA ASP A 725 -22.91 15.19 27.43
C ASP A 725 -21.42 15.07 27.86
N GLY A 726 -20.64 14.22 27.18
CA GLY A 726 -19.24 13.95 27.46
C GLY A 726 -18.53 13.30 26.27
N ARG A 727 -17.42 12.60 26.50
CA ARG A 727 -16.63 11.99 25.42
C ARG A 727 -17.35 10.77 24.82
N PRO A 728 -17.63 10.74 23.51
CA PRO A 728 -18.36 9.62 22.88
C PRO A 728 -17.66 8.26 23.04
N GLY A 729 -16.32 8.25 23.01
CA GLY A 729 -15.52 7.04 23.19
C GLY A 729 -15.70 6.36 24.56
N ALA A 730 -16.06 7.11 25.61
CA ALA A 730 -16.27 6.56 26.94
C ALA A 730 -17.55 5.71 27.05
N GLU A 731 -18.52 5.92 26.16
CA GLU A 731 -19.73 5.09 26.07
C GLU A 731 -19.54 3.86 25.17
N MET A 732 -18.39 3.73 24.48
CA MET A 732 -18.12 2.61 23.58
C MET A 732 -17.59 1.40 24.34
N PRO A 733 -17.98 0.17 23.96
CA PRO A 733 -17.35 -1.03 24.50
C PRO A 733 -15.89 -1.13 24.03
N ASP A 734 -15.05 -1.73 24.87
CA ASP A 734 -13.65 -2.00 24.56
C ASP A 734 -13.49 -2.74 23.23
N TYR A 735 -12.45 -2.36 22.48
CA TYR A 735 -12.09 -3.05 21.24
C TYR A 735 -11.45 -4.42 21.57
N ASP A 736 -11.99 -5.51 21.00
CA ASP A 736 -11.51 -6.89 21.24
C ASP A 736 -10.33 -7.22 20.32
N PHE A 737 -9.13 -6.76 20.70
CA PHE A 737 -7.89 -7.01 19.95
C PHE A 737 -7.65 -8.50 19.63
N PRO A 738 -7.77 -9.47 20.57
CA PRO A 738 -7.57 -10.88 20.27
C PRO A 738 -8.51 -11.43 19.20
N LYS A 739 -9.78 -11.01 19.20
CA LYS A 739 -10.76 -11.45 18.20
C LYS A 739 -10.42 -10.87 16.82
N GLU A 740 -10.16 -9.58 16.75
CA GLU A 740 -9.89 -8.89 15.48
C GLU A 740 -8.55 -9.31 14.88
N MET A 741 -7.53 -9.60 15.71
CA MET A 741 -6.28 -10.23 15.25
C MET A 741 -6.54 -11.58 14.57
N ARG A 742 -7.35 -12.47 15.19
CA ARG A 742 -7.69 -13.76 14.59
C ARG A 742 -8.43 -13.60 13.25
N GLN A 743 -9.29 -12.59 13.15
CA GLN A 743 -9.98 -12.28 11.90
C GLN A 743 -9.01 -11.81 10.81
N LEU A 744 -8.16 -10.83 11.11
CA LEU A 744 -7.17 -10.31 10.15
C LEU A 744 -6.19 -11.38 9.69
N VAL A 745 -5.72 -12.25 10.61
CA VAL A 745 -4.87 -13.40 10.26
C VAL A 745 -5.62 -14.40 9.38
N GLY A 746 -6.93 -14.57 9.57
CA GLY A 746 -7.79 -15.37 8.69
C GLY A 746 -7.93 -14.77 7.28
N GLU A 747 -8.03 -13.44 7.17
CA GLU A 747 -8.21 -12.73 5.90
C GLU A 747 -6.91 -12.57 5.10
N HIS A 748 -5.79 -12.21 5.75
CA HIS A 748 -4.52 -11.84 5.11
C HIS A 748 -3.38 -12.85 5.36
N GLY A 749 -3.61 -13.85 6.21
CA GLY A 749 -2.64 -14.87 6.61
C GLY A 749 -1.75 -14.47 7.79
N VAL A 750 -0.77 -15.31 8.12
CA VAL A 750 0.05 -15.25 9.36
C VAL A 750 1.04 -14.07 9.46
N ALA A 751 1.07 -13.15 8.49
CA ALA A 751 2.01 -12.03 8.46
C ALA A 751 1.46 -10.72 9.05
N VAL A 752 0.25 -10.75 9.63
CA VAL A 752 -0.38 -9.58 10.27
C VAL A 752 0.34 -9.24 11.58
N THR A 753 0.70 -7.98 11.73
CA THR A 753 1.41 -7.44 12.91
C THR A 753 0.45 -6.72 13.87
N GLU A 754 0.91 -6.41 15.09
CA GLU A 754 0.16 -5.53 16.02
C GLU A 754 -0.10 -4.14 15.41
N GLN A 755 0.85 -3.62 14.63
CA GLN A 755 0.73 -2.34 13.93
C GLN A 755 -0.35 -2.38 12.85
N ASP A 756 -0.48 -3.50 12.12
CA ASP A 756 -1.58 -3.73 11.18
C ASP A 756 -2.93 -3.72 11.89
N LEU A 757 -3.02 -4.41 13.04
CA LEU A 757 -4.24 -4.46 13.86
C LEU A 757 -4.64 -3.06 14.37
N ILE A 758 -3.71 -2.26 14.86
CA ILE A 758 -3.98 -0.89 15.32
C ILE A 758 -4.36 0.03 14.15
N SER A 759 -3.71 -0.12 13.00
CA SER A 759 -4.07 0.61 11.78
C SER A 759 -5.49 0.26 11.32
N HIS A 760 -5.86 -1.02 11.41
CA HIS A 760 -7.22 -1.48 11.15
C HIS A 760 -8.22 -0.93 12.17
N ALA A 761 -7.89 -0.93 13.46
CA ALA A 761 -8.76 -0.42 14.51
C ALA A 761 -9.09 1.08 14.32
N GLN A 762 -8.12 1.88 13.89
CA GLN A 762 -8.34 3.31 13.62
C GLN A 762 -8.97 3.58 12.26
N TYR A 763 -8.58 2.82 11.23
CA TYR A 763 -8.97 3.02 9.84
C TYR A 763 -9.38 1.72 9.13
N PRO A 764 -10.51 1.09 9.50
CA PRO A 764 -10.84 -0.26 9.01
C PRO A 764 -10.92 -0.35 7.48
N ALA A 765 -11.63 0.59 6.85
CA ALA A 765 -11.81 0.62 5.39
C ALA A 765 -10.49 0.94 4.65
N VAL A 766 -9.75 1.94 5.14
CA VAL A 766 -8.48 2.36 4.51
C VAL A 766 -7.44 1.25 4.60
N PHE A 767 -7.33 0.64 5.78
CA PHE A 767 -6.42 -0.48 5.99
C PHE A 767 -6.76 -1.65 5.08
N LYS A 768 -8.04 -1.99 4.93
CA LYS A 768 -8.46 -3.08 4.03
C LYS A 768 -8.11 -2.78 2.56
N GLU A 769 -8.35 -1.56 2.10
CA GLU A 769 -7.96 -1.12 0.76
C GLU A 769 -6.44 -1.12 0.58
N PHE A 770 -5.69 -0.65 1.57
CA PHE A 770 -4.23 -0.64 1.59
C PHE A 770 -3.63 -2.06 1.58
N ALA A 771 -4.14 -2.96 2.42
CA ALA A 771 -3.70 -4.35 2.49
C ALA A 771 -3.92 -5.06 1.16
N LYS A 772 -5.11 -4.90 0.57
CA LYS A 772 -5.42 -5.42 -0.77
C LYS A 772 -4.49 -4.82 -1.83
N PHE A 773 -4.26 -3.52 -1.80
CA PHE A 773 -3.35 -2.86 -2.73
C PHE A 773 -1.91 -3.41 -2.60
N ARG A 774 -1.40 -3.59 -1.38
CA ARG A 774 -0.07 -4.16 -1.12
C ARG A 774 0.02 -5.62 -1.59
N GLU A 775 -1.06 -6.39 -1.50
CA GLU A 775 -1.14 -7.73 -2.07
C GLU A 775 -1.05 -7.71 -3.61
N GLU A 776 -1.67 -6.75 -4.28
CA GLU A 776 -1.70 -6.66 -5.74
C GLU A 776 -0.43 -6.03 -6.34
N HIS A 777 0.15 -5.01 -5.70
CA HIS A 777 1.22 -4.17 -6.25
C HIS A 777 2.55 -4.26 -5.49
N GLY A 778 2.57 -4.86 -4.30
CA GLY A 778 3.77 -4.94 -3.46
C GLY A 778 4.06 -3.64 -2.71
N ASP A 779 5.29 -3.53 -2.19
CA ASP A 779 5.77 -2.31 -1.52
C ASP A 779 6.25 -1.30 -2.57
N LEU A 780 5.52 -0.18 -2.68
CA LEU A 780 5.87 0.92 -3.58
C LEU A 780 6.68 2.02 -2.88
N SER A 781 6.93 1.94 -1.57
CA SER A 781 7.68 2.97 -0.83
C SER A 781 9.12 3.13 -1.30
N ILE A 782 9.65 2.14 -2.03
CA ILE A 782 11.00 2.10 -2.60
C ILE A 782 11.09 2.62 -4.05
N LEU A 783 9.94 2.88 -4.69
CA LEU A 783 9.91 3.48 -6.03
C LEU A 783 10.20 4.98 -5.93
N ASP A 784 10.93 5.56 -6.87
CA ASP A 784 11.16 7.01 -6.89
C ASP A 784 9.85 7.79 -7.12
N THR A 785 9.79 9.02 -6.63
CA THR A 785 8.56 9.82 -6.63
C THR A 785 8.08 10.21 -8.02
N ARG A 786 9.00 10.45 -8.97
CA ARG A 786 8.62 10.77 -10.36
C ARG A 786 7.92 9.58 -11.00
N THR A 787 8.50 8.38 -10.87
CA THR A 787 7.90 7.15 -11.40
C THR A 787 6.60 6.79 -10.71
N PHE A 788 6.49 7.01 -9.39
CA PHE A 788 5.25 6.80 -8.65
C PHE A 788 4.10 7.69 -9.18
N VAL A 789 4.37 8.97 -9.43
CA VAL A 789 3.33 9.94 -9.82
C VAL A 789 3.02 9.92 -11.32
N SER A 790 4.04 9.76 -12.18
CA SER A 790 3.90 9.96 -13.63
C SER A 790 4.34 8.76 -14.48
N GLY A 791 4.74 7.65 -13.86
CA GLY A 791 5.21 6.47 -14.56
C GLY A 791 6.55 6.70 -15.27
N MET A 792 6.80 5.97 -16.35
CA MET A 792 8.06 6.03 -17.10
C MET A 792 7.84 6.51 -18.54
N LYS A 793 8.87 7.14 -19.12
CA LYS A 793 8.92 7.50 -20.55
C LYS A 793 9.59 6.39 -21.36
N THR A 794 9.19 6.21 -22.62
CA THR A 794 9.78 5.19 -23.49
C THR A 794 11.28 5.41 -23.64
N GLY A 795 12.07 4.36 -23.40
CA GLY A 795 13.54 4.39 -23.39
C GLY A 795 14.17 4.75 -22.04
N GLN A 796 13.39 5.22 -21.05
CA GLN A 796 13.87 5.51 -19.71
C GLN A 796 14.20 4.22 -18.95
N GLU A 797 15.29 4.25 -18.19
CA GLU A 797 15.72 3.20 -17.29
C GLU A 797 15.79 3.74 -15.86
N ILE A 798 15.33 2.96 -14.89
CA ILE A 798 15.40 3.25 -13.45
C ILE A 798 16.02 2.07 -12.71
N SER A 799 16.62 2.37 -11.55
CA SER A 799 17.15 1.37 -10.62
C SER A 799 16.39 1.42 -9.30
N VAL A 800 15.84 0.28 -8.87
CA VAL A 800 15.09 0.17 -7.62
C VAL A 800 15.74 -0.87 -6.71
N GLU A 801 16.29 -0.43 -5.58
CA GLU A 801 16.83 -1.33 -4.57
C GLU A 801 15.69 -1.91 -3.71
N ILE A 802 15.46 -3.22 -3.80
CA ILE A 802 14.34 -3.90 -3.11
C ILE A 802 14.75 -4.47 -1.75
N GLU A 803 16.02 -4.81 -1.61
CA GLU A 803 16.71 -5.27 -0.40
C GLU A 803 18.19 -4.92 -0.58
N HIS A 804 18.94 -4.85 0.52
CA HIS A 804 20.37 -4.55 0.45
C HIS A 804 21.11 -5.46 -0.55
N GLY A 805 21.71 -4.87 -1.57
CA GLY A 805 22.44 -5.58 -2.63
C GLY A 805 21.56 -6.27 -3.69
N LYS A 806 20.24 -6.08 -3.66
CA LYS A 806 19.29 -6.55 -4.70
C LYS A 806 18.65 -5.35 -5.39
N VAL A 807 19.11 -5.07 -6.60
CA VAL A 807 18.63 -3.97 -7.44
C VAL A 807 17.86 -4.51 -8.64
N LEU A 808 16.71 -3.89 -8.92
CA LEU A 808 15.94 -4.07 -10.14
C LEU A 808 16.26 -2.93 -11.11
N PHE A 809 16.85 -3.25 -12.25
CA PHE A 809 16.98 -2.35 -13.39
C PHE A 809 15.74 -2.53 -14.27
N ILE A 810 14.92 -1.48 -14.36
CA ILE A 810 13.67 -1.48 -15.11
C ILE A 810 13.80 -0.46 -16.23
N LYS A 811 13.60 -0.90 -17.47
CA LYS A 811 13.59 -0.02 -18.64
C LYS A 811 12.27 -0.14 -19.39
N LEU A 812 11.62 0.98 -19.70
CA LEU A 812 10.41 0.97 -20.51
C LEU A 812 10.79 0.87 -21.99
N MET A 813 10.36 -0.19 -22.67
CA MET A 813 10.71 -0.46 -24.07
C MET A 813 9.65 0.09 -25.04
N SER A 814 8.36 -0.17 -24.78
CA SER A 814 7.28 0.30 -25.64
C SER A 814 5.91 0.21 -24.97
N VAL A 815 4.99 1.08 -25.37
CA VAL A 815 3.56 1.02 -25.05
C VAL A 815 2.81 0.81 -26.37
N GLN A 816 2.04 -0.27 -26.47
CA GLN A 816 1.24 -0.57 -27.66
C GLN A 816 -0.10 0.18 -27.66
N GLU A 817 -0.73 0.29 -28.83
CA GLU A 817 -2.12 0.76 -28.96
C GLU A 817 -3.12 -0.22 -28.29
N PRO A 818 -4.32 0.26 -27.91
CA PRO A 818 -5.30 -0.59 -27.26
C PRO A 818 -5.77 -1.68 -28.23
N ASP A 819 -5.85 -2.91 -27.72
CA ASP A 819 -6.42 -4.05 -28.43
C ASP A 819 -7.96 -3.96 -28.53
N GLU A 820 -8.59 -4.96 -29.14
CA GLU A 820 -10.06 -5.03 -29.30
C GLU A 820 -10.80 -5.05 -27.95
N GLU A 821 -10.14 -5.49 -26.88
CA GLU A 821 -10.66 -5.47 -25.53
C GLU A 821 -10.40 -4.12 -24.86
N GLY A 822 -9.76 -3.14 -25.50
CA GLY A 822 -9.42 -1.85 -24.91
C GLY A 822 -8.27 -1.93 -23.89
N SER A 823 -7.40 -2.92 -24.00
CA SER A 823 -6.21 -3.07 -23.16
C SER A 823 -4.94 -2.74 -23.95
N ARG A 824 -3.99 -2.05 -23.32
CA ARG A 824 -2.66 -1.80 -23.88
C ARG A 824 -1.65 -2.80 -23.34
N SER A 825 -0.72 -3.22 -24.18
CA SER A 825 0.45 -4.01 -23.77
C SER A 825 1.65 -3.09 -23.53
N VAL A 826 2.13 -3.04 -22.29
CA VAL A 826 3.31 -2.28 -21.88
C VAL A 826 4.49 -3.24 -21.74
N THR A 827 5.55 -2.99 -22.49
CA THR A 827 6.75 -3.85 -22.50
C THR A 827 7.89 -3.17 -21.76
N PHE A 828 8.41 -3.85 -20.74
CA PHE A 828 9.58 -3.47 -19.98
C PHE A 828 10.74 -4.44 -20.24
N GLU A 829 11.95 -4.01 -19.94
CA GLU A 829 13.10 -4.87 -19.69
C GLU A 829 13.40 -4.81 -18.18
N LEU A 830 13.37 -5.95 -17.50
CA LEU A 830 13.65 -6.09 -16.07
C LEU A 830 14.91 -6.95 -15.89
N ASN A 831 16.02 -6.35 -15.44
CA ASN A 831 17.34 -7.00 -15.33
C ASN A 831 17.76 -7.72 -16.62
N GLY A 832 17.63 -7.03 -17.77
CA GLY A 832 17.97 -7.56 -19.09
C GLY A 832 16.95 -8.53 -19.69
N GLN A 833 15.78 -8.69 -19.07
CA GLN A 833 14.75 -9.64 -19.51
C GLN A 833 13.45 -8.95 -19.89
N PRO A 834 12.87 -9.21 -21.07
CA PRO A 834 11.62 -8.60 -21.47
C PRO A 834 10.45 -9.08 -20.60
N ARG A 835 9.58 -8.13 -20.24
CA ARG A 835 8.37 -8.32 -19.45
C ARG A 835 7.23 -7.57 -20.12
N VAL A 836 6.12 -8.25 -20.34
CA VAL A 836 4.91 -7.62 -20.89
C VAL A 836 3.87 -7.57 -19.79
N VAL A 837 3.26 -6.40 -19.63
CA VAL A 837 2.16 -6.15 -18.69
C VAL A 837 0.97 -5.64 -19.50
N ARG A 838 -0.19 -6.29 -19.37
CA ARG A 838 -1.43 -5.84 -20.00
C ARG A 838 -2.22 -4.98 -19.02
N VAL A 839 -2.65 -3.80 -19.48
CA VAL A 839 -3.37 -2.80 -18.67
C VAL A 839 -4.60 -2.34 -19.43
N LYS A 840 -5.74 -2.29 -18.75
CA LYS A 840 -6.97 -1.76 -19.32
C LYS A 840 -6.86 -0.23 -19.48
N ASP A 841 -7.08 0.27 -20.68
CA ASP A 841 -7.12 1.70 -20.96
C ASP A 841 -8.50 2.27 -20.60
N LYS A 842 -8.56 3.04 -19.52
CA LYS A 842 -9.81 3.63 -18.99
C LYS A 842 -10.38 4.69 -19.94
N SER A 843 -9.57 5.26 -20.83
CA SER A 843 -10.03 6.25 -21.81
C SER A 843 -10.80 5.61 -22.98
N VAL A 844 -10.53 4.33 -23.28
CA VAL A 844 -11.16 3.57 -24.37
C VAL A 844 -12.45 2.88 -23.91
N ALA A 845 -12.61 2.65 -22.60
CA ALA A 845 -13.74 1.94 -22.00
C ALA A 845 -15.12 2.58 -22.27
N GLY A 846 -15.18 3.79 -22.81
CA GLY A 846 -16.42 4.47 -23.19
C GLY A 846 -16.85 4.33 -24.66
N SER A 847 -16.03 3.80 -25.57
CA SER A 847 -16.31 3.93 -27.02
C SER A 847 -16.47 2.63 -27.82
N ILE A 848 -15.96 1.47 -27.39
CA ILE A 848 -16.10 0.23 -28.17
C ILE A 848 -16.20 -0.99 -27.23
N THR A 849 -17.40 -1.55 -27.07
CA THR A 849 -17.50 -2.95 -26.60
C THR A 849 -17.38 -3.80 -27.86
N ALA A 850 -16.24 -4.44 -28.11
CA ALA A 850 -16.13 -5.40 -29.19
C ALA A 850 -17.03 -6.60 -28.87
N ARG A 851 -18.09 -6.79 -29.65
CA ARG A 851 -19.03 -7.91 -29.49
C ARG A 851 -18.78 -8.93 -30.59
N GLY A 852 -18.89 -10.22 -30.25
CA GLY A 852 -18.90 -11.28 -31.25
C GLY A 852 -19.97 -10.99 -32.30
N LYS A 853 -19.70 -11.32 -33.57
CA LYS A 853 -20.69 -11.16 -34.65
C LYS A 853 -21.57 -12.39 -34.72
N ALA A 854 -22.81 -12.22 -35.16
CA ALA A 854 -23.67 -13.37 -35.43
C ALA A 854 -23.09 -14.21 -36.58
N ASP A 855 -23.08 -15.52 -36.39
CA ASP A 855 -22.71 -16.49 -37.42
C ASP A 855 -23.92 -16.76 -38.31
N ASP A 856 -23.88 -16.24 -39.55
CA ASP A 856 -24.95 -16.40 -40.54
C ASP A 856 -25.23 -17.88 -40.91
N SER A 857 -24.32 -18.81 -40.59
CA SER A 857 -24.51 -20.25 -40.81
C SER A 857 -25.36 -20.93 -39.73
N VAL A 858 -25.61 -20.25 -38.61
CA VAL A 858 -26.37 -20.78 -37.46
C VAL A 858 -27.65 -19.97 -37.27
N ILE A 859 -28.81 -20.58 -37.57
CA ILE A 859 -30.13 -19.92 -37.45
C ILE A 859 -30.39 -19.36 -36.05
N GLY A 860 -29.91 -20.04 -35.01
CA GLY A 860 -30.03 -19.62 -33.61
C GLY A 860 -29.10 -18.49 -33.17
N SER A 861 -28.13 -18.08 -34.00
CA SER A 861 -27.21 -16.98 -33.71
C SER A 861 -27.81 -15.65 -34.16
N VAL A 862 -28.51 -14.95 -33.27
CA VAL A 862 -29.25 -13.73 -33.63
C VAL A 862 -28.35 -12.50 -33.53
N GLY A 863 -28.14 -11.83 -34.67
CA GLY A 863 -27.40 -10.57 -34.77
C GLY A 863 -28.28 -9.32 -34.70
N ALA A 864 -27.69 -8.19 -34.35
CA ALA A 864 -28.33 -6.88 -34.39
C ALA A 864 -28.57 -6.44 -35.86
N PRO A 865 -29.82 -6.14 -36.26
CA PRO A 865 -30.12 -5.79 -37.64
C PRO A 865 -29.55 -4.43 -38.07
N MET A 866 -29.26 -3.56 -37.11
CA MET A 866 -28.69 -2.23 -37.33
C MET A 866 -27.99 -1.73 -36.05
N PRO A 867 -27.05 -0.76 -36.18
CA PRO A 867 -26.48 -0.10 -35.01
C PRO A 867 -27.53 0.65 -34.19
N GLY A 868 -27.41 0.63 -32.87
CA GLY A 868 -28.36 1.29 -31.96
C GLY A 868 -28.07 1.03 -30.49
N VAL A 869 -28.98 1.47 -29.62
CA VAL A 869 -28.92 1.26 -28.16
C VAL A 869 -29.99 0.26 -27.75
N VAL A 870 -29.66 -0.73 -26.93
CA VAL A 870 -30.65 -1.66 -26.36
C VAL A 870 -31.48 -0.91 -25.32
N VAL A 871 -32.78 -0.74 -25.57
CA VAL A 871 -33.70 -0.01 -24.66
C VAL A 871 -34.60 -0.92 -23.85
N GLY A 872 -34.67 -2.21 -24.20
CA GLY A 872 -35.44 -3.17 -23.41
C GLY A 872 -35.12 -4.61 -23.79
N ILE A 873 -34.93 -5.48 -22.80
CA ILE A 873 -34.79 -6.93 -23.02
C ILE A 873 -36.13 -7.61 -22.72
N LYS A 874 -36.57 -8.53 -23.59
CA LYS A 874 -37.88 -9.20 -23.49
C LYS A 874 -37.81 -10.67 -23.10
N VAL A 875 -36.60 -11.27 -23.10
CA VAL A 875 -36.39 -12.68 -22.82
C VAL A 875 -35.22 -12.91 -21.86
N HIS A 876 -35.18 -14.09 -21.23
CA HIS A 876 -34.08 -14.52 -20.37
C HIS A 876 -33.54 -15.91 -20.76
N PRO A 877 -32.28 -16.25 -20.45
CA PRO A 877 -31.74 -17.58 -20.72
C PRO A 877 -32.59 -18.69 -20.09
N GLY A 878 -32.84 -19.76 -20.85
CA GLY A 878 -33.73 -20.88 -20.51
C GLY A 878 -35.19 -20.70 -20.93
N GLU A 879 -35.59 -19.52 -21.41
CA GLU A 879 -36.95 -19.24 -21.86
C GLU A 879 -37.23 -19.84 -23.25
N THR A 880 -38.41 -20.45 -23.44
CA THR A 880 -38.87 -20.95 -24.74
C THR A 880 -39.46 -19.82 -25.57
N VAL A 881 -38.97 -19.64 -26.78
CA VAL A 881 -39.40 -18.58 -27.71
C VAL A 881 -39.97 -19.17 -29.00
N LYS A 882 -40.95 -18.48 -29.58
CA LYS A 882 -41.50 -18.83 -30.90
C LYS A 882 -40.91 -17.95 -32.00
N GLN A 883 -40.88 -18.45 -33.23
CA GLN A 883 -40.53 -17.66 -34.41
C GLN A 883 -41.36 -16.38 -34.47
N GLY A 884 -40.69 -15.24 -34.65
CA GLY A 884 -41.29 -13.91 -34.67
C GLY A 884 -41.54 -13.29 -33.29
N GLN A 885 -41.29 -14.00 -32.18
CA GLN A 885 -41.39 -13.44 -30.83
C GLN A 885 -40.28 -12.40 -30.60
N PRO A 886 -40.61 -11.19 -30.10
CA PRO A 886 -39.60 -10.18 -29.76
C PRO A 886 -38.65 -10.64 -28.66
N LEU A 887 -37.35 -10.54 -28.91
CA LEU A 887 -36.27 -10.88 -27.97
C LEU A 887 -35.78 -9.65 -27.22
N LEU A 888 -35.60 -8.52 -27.92
CA LEU A 888 -35.20 -7.24 -27.36
C LEU A 888 -35.64 -6.07 -28.24
N VAL A 889 -35.51 -4.86 -27.71
CA VAL A 889 -35.83 -3.60 -28.38
C VAL A 889 -34.56 -2.75 -28.53
N LEU A 890 -34.31 -2.29 -29.75
CA LEU A 890 -33.23 -1.37 -30.10
C LEU A 890 -33.79 0.01 -30.40
N SER A 891 -33.10 1.06 -29.97
CA SER A 891 -33.36 2.44 -30.36
C SER A 891 -32.23 2.97 -31.22
N ALA A 892 -32.57 3.40 -32.43
CA ALA A 892 -31.64 4.05 -33.35
C ALA A 892 -32.32 5.27 -33.97
N MET A 893 -31.67 6.44 -33.93
CA MET A 893 -32.22 7.71 -34.44
C MET A 893 -33.64 8.03 -33.93
N LYS A 894 -33.91 7.74 -32.63
CA LYS A 894 -35.21 7.90 -31.97
C LYS A 894 -36.34 7.00 -32.49
N MET A 895 -36.00 5.97 -33.27
CA MET A 895 -36.93 4.91 -33.67
C MET A 895 -36.62 3.62 -32.91
N GLU A 896 -37.66 2.98 -32.37
CA GLU A 896 -37.55 1.70 -31.69
C GLU A 896 -37.84 0.55 -32.67
N THR A 897 -36.99 -0.47 -32.67
CA THR A 897 -37.08 -1.67 -33.51
C THR A 897 -36.97 -2.91 -32.64
N ASN A 898 -37.93 -3.83 -32.78
CA ASN A 898 -37.88 -5.12 -32.10
C ASN A 898 -37.00 -6.10 -32.89
N VAL A 899 -36.04 -6.72 -32.21
CA VAL A 899 -35.29 -7.87 -32.74
C VAL A 899 -36.07 -9.12 -32.36
N ALA A 900 -36.50 -9.90 -33.35
CA ALA A 900 -37.38 -11.06 -33.16
C ALA A 900 -36.64 -12.39 -33.36
N SER A 901 -37.16 -13.46 -32.77
CA SER A 901 -36.62 -14.81 -32.92
C SER A 901 -36.76 -15.31 -34.37
N PRO A 902 -35.69 -15.81 -35.01
CA PRO A 902 -35.76 -16.35 -36.37
C PRO A 902 -36.42 -17.74 -36.45
N ALA A 903 -36.49 -18.48 -35.34
CA ALA A 903 -37.08 -19.81 -35.24
C ALA A 903 -37.71 -20.08 -33.85
N ASP A 904 -38.43 -21.19 -33.71
CA ASP A 904 -38.82 -21.72 -32.40
C ASP A 904 -37.58 -22.29 -31.71
N GLY A 905 -37.45 -22.16 -30.39
CA GLY A 905 -36.29 -22.69 -29.67
C GLY A 905 -36.20 -22.25 -28.21
N ILE A 906 -35.07 -22.56 -27.56
CA ILE A 906 -34.79 -22.16 -26.17
C ILE A 906 -33.63 -21.17 -26.17
N VAL A 907 -33.81 -20.03 -25.50
CA VAL A 907 -32.74 -19.02 -25.35
C VAL A 907 -31.59 -19.62 -24.56
N LYS A 908 -30.44 -19.80 -25.18
CA LYS A 908 -29.23 -20.37 -24.57
C LYS A 908 -28.43 -19.31 -23.83
N ALA A 909 -28.23 -18.15 -24.45
CA ALA A 909 -27.47 -17.05 -23.88
C ALA A 909 -27.92 -15.69 -24.40
N LEU A 910 -27.78 -14.66 -23.56
CA LEU A 910 -28.00 -13.26 -23.91
C LEU A 910 -26.66 -12.51 -23.81
N HIS A 911 -26.25 -11.84 -24.87
CA HIS A 911 -24.93 -11.21 -25.00
C HIS A 911 -24.95 -9.68 -24.84
N VAL A 912 -26.10 -9.12 -24.47
CA VAL A 912 -26.35 -7.67 -24.34
C VAL A 912 -27.14 -7.34 -23.07
N LYS A 913 -27.00 -6.11 -22.59
CA LYS A 913 -27.74 -5.52 -21.46
C LYS A 913 -28.51 -4.27 -21.91
N GLU A 914 -29.53 -3.87 -21.16
CA GLU A 914 -30.18 -2.58 -21.38
C GLU A 914 -29.18 -1.43 -21.20
N GLY A 915 -29.21 -0.46 -22.13
CA GLY A 915 -28.26 0.64 -22.22
C GLY A 915 -27.04 0.37 -23.10
N ASP A 916 -26.85 -0.86 -23.58
CA ASP A 916 -25.70 -1.21 -24.42
C ASP A 916 -25.79 -0.57 -25.81
N ASN A 917 -24.68 0.04 -26.27
CA ASN A 917 -24.48 0.40 -27.67
C ASN A 917 -24.05 -0.83 -28.46
N ILE A 918 -24.69 -1.09 -29.61
CA ILE A 918 -24.37 -2.21 -30.50
C ILE A 918 -24.20 -1.74 -31.94
N GLN A 919 -23.35 -2.41 -32.70
CA GLN A 919 -23.18 -2.23 -34.14
C GLN A 919 -24.03 -3.23 -34.93
N GLY A 920 -24.14 -3.01 -36.23
CA GLY A 920 -24.76 -3.98 -37.13
C GLY A 920 -24.05 -5.34 -37.03
N ASN A 921 -24.86 -6.39 -36.99
CA ASN A 921 -24.48 -7.79 -36.88
C ASN A 921 -23.81 -8.23 -35.58
N ASP A 922 -23.81 -7.39 -34.53
CA ASP A 922 -23.37 -7.84 -33.20
C ASP A 922 -24.29 -8.95 -32.69
N LEU A 923 -23.73 -10.05 -32.19
CA LEU A 923 -24.47 -11.16 -31.58
C LEU A 923 -25.21 -10.66 -30.34
N VAL A 924 -26.53 -10.80 -30.34
CA VAL A 924 -27.38 -10.36 -29.24
C VAL A 924 -27.97 -11.53 -28.44
N VAL A 925 -28.38 -12.62 -29.11
CA VAL A 925 -29.00 -13.79 -28.48
C VAL A 925 -28.54 -15.06 -29.18
N GLU A 926 -28.22 -16.10 -28.41
CA GLU A 926 -28.11 -17.48 -28.90
C GLU A 926 -29.39 -18.26 -28.56
N ILE A 927 -29.94 -18.97 -29.54
CA ILE A 927 -31.12 -19.82 -29.44
C ILE A 927 -30.71 -21.24 -29.85
N ASP A 928 -31.10 -22.22 -29.04
CA ASP A 928 -31.03 -23.64 -29.41
C ASP A 928 -32.33 -23.96 -30.18
N VAL A 929 -32.21 -24.07 -31.51
CA VAL A 929 -33.32 -24.18 -32.49
C VAL A 929 -33.71 -25.63 -32.72
#